data_AF-A0A3B8NYT9-F1
#
_entry.id   AF-A0A3B8NYT9-F1
#
_cell.length_a   1.000
_cell.length_b   1.000
_cell.length_c   1.000
_cell.angle_alpha   90.00
_cell.angle_beta   90.00
_cell.angle_gamma   90.00
#
_symmetry.space_group_name_H-M   'P 1'
#
loop_
_entity.id
_entity.type
_entity.pdbx_description
1 polymer ?
#
loop_
_entity_poly.entity_id
_entity_poly.type
_entity_poly.pdbx_seq_one_letter_code
_entity_poly.pdbx_strand_id
1 'polypeptide(L)'
;MTRGTAAPWKAIFPSADYRGTLSAQTRMWWKVIVTDQNGTTAESAPAFFETGLGNNGWAGAQWITAEQLDASGFDIKSFTVEADVRVDAGAAGVIFGVKDRTQYYAWQIAAGEERVSWRPTLWETGKEYASNPEPGWTGVSLTELGISKADVTEKFARLKIVSEKGKITTYINGIQIYQNSFLPFSLGFVGFYEESGEKGTFDNLKVTDENGKVLLDEKFDGEAGFSSGVRNEDGTFTVENDRFCIRATDGAAAIADGRTVNSGSYVNAPALMFRREFSAKAAVTSARLYVTSAGNYEMYLNGQTVTDSYFNPGRTDYSRNLLYQTYDVTSLVQSGQNAIGAYVGAGWLHTKWNNFGEKFGLLVRLDLTYADGTTETVVTDGNWKSYNNGPIRYQDYMNGETYDARYEVENWHTAGCKEEGWIAAKVTTAGDLGVSKTPVYTATPPIRAGEELVPKFYSSPTANVVVYDFGQNMAGTVSVKIKAPAGTKLKFTYGEILNEKKLENSDGNPGTVFRKNLSDAQATDYYICKGDPDGEVFSPTMTSHGFRYMQIEGENKNVYAVMFSDVKALALYTDLSRTGTFESSNELLNRYYLNSYWSNISNFLNTPTDCPQRGERTGWAGDAQLYSRTATFNLDAITFFEKYCKDLRLGQGSNGGIPEAAPAPTWGSSNVVNGWSDAMVIIPWTLYQQYGDVRVLEENFTAMTREVDCLVENSTLTEYGDLERPDGVAQQPGAQYGDWTTLEPTNLLVTNNAYSCYSAQLVSKAATVLGKTEEAKKYADIAEQYRKAWVRACTDGEGKTLVGTQTSYALGLQFHLFDEEDRAAAAKNLVNLLEENNYATKVGFLGINILHAALTENGYAEAAYRLIENEAYPSLLYQVKMGGTTTFEVWNAIKETEDNTLQFTNMYSSLNHYPYGAAAEWLYRYVLGIDTDSEQTGYRHLYLHPTPGGTLTYAKGSYQSHYGKIESAWKYENGDFVYDVTIPANATATLTLPLQGGTEVLESGKKAEQSEGVTATDTAGVYELSSGTYSFTVKGVSKGTADPTEPTVSQTVSDTSVQPSGSANIPLIVGACVAGALVLAAVVVVILKKKS
;
A
#
# COMPACT_ATOMS: atom_id res chain seq x y z
N MET A 1 18.43 2.84 62.40
CA MET A 1 18.43 1.55 61.69
C MET A 1 17.54 1.69 60.48
N THR A 2 18.16 1.70 59.32
CA THR A 2 17.66 2.26 58.06
C THR A 2 16.63 1.37 57.39
N ARG A 3 15.56 2.01 56.91
CA ARG A 3 14.49 1.47 56.08
C ARG A 3 15.07 1.10 54.70
N GLY A 4 14.81 -0.13 54.27
CA GLY A 4 15.06 -0.59 52.91
C GLY A 4 14.10 0.09 51.94
N THR A 5 14.66 0.53 50.83
CA THR A 5 14.04 1.19 49.69
C THR A 5 12.94 0.33 49.06
N ALA A 6 11.77 0.93 48.84
CA ALA A 6 10.71 0.36 48.02
C ALA A 6 11.23 0.15 46.58
N ALA A 7 11.08 -1.07 46.07
CA ALA A 7 11.29 -1.36 44.66
C ALA A 7 10.20 -0.66 43.83
N PRO A 8 10.51 -0.17 42.62
CA PRO A 8 9.49 0.41 41.74
C PRO A 8 8.50 -0.68 41.33
N TRP A 9 7.21 -0.33 41.31
CA TRP A 9 6.13 -1.16 40.83
C TRP A 9 6.37 -1.47 39.36
N LYS A 10 6.89 -2.66 39.06
CA LYS A 10 6.77 -3.23 37.71
C LYS A 10 5.28 -3.45 37.46
N ALA A 11 4.71 -2.79 36.47
CA ALA A 11 3.44 -3.20 35.90
C ALA A 11 3.60 -4.65 35.42
N ILE A 12 3.12 -5.60 36.23
CA ILE A 12 3.08 -7.00 35.85
C ILE A 12 1.94 -7.09 34.84
N PHE A 13 2.26 -7.06 33.55
CA PHE A 13 1.47 -7.78 32.57
C PHE A 13 1.30 -9.21 33.11
N PRO A 14 0.16 -9.88 32.91
CA PRO A 14 0.17 -11.33 32.89
C PRO A 14 1.00 -11.82 31.67
N SER A 15 2.27 -11.42 31.57
CA SER A 15 3.24 -11.99 30.65
C SER A 15 3.82 -13.22 31.36
N ALA A 16 3.39 -14.39 30.92
CA ALA A 16 4.08 -15.61 31.27
C ALA A 16 5.34 -15.70 30.38
N ASP A 17 6.48 -15.23 30.90
CA ASP A 17 7.75 -15.38 30.19
C ASP A 17 8.06 -16.86 30.03
N TYR A 18 8.06 -17.35 28.78
CA TYR A 18 8.58 -18.67 28.50
C TYR A 18 10.10 -18.66 28.68
N ARG A 19 10.57 -19.22 29.81
CA ARG A 19 12.01 -19.33 30.13
C ARG A 19 12.69 -20.57 29.55
N GLY A 20 11.99 -21.35 28.72
CA GLY A 20 12.55 -22.51 28.05
C GLY A 20 13.25 -22.13 26.73
N THR A 21 14.05 -23.05 26.19
CA THR A 21 14.64 -22.88 24.87
C THR A 21 13.67 -23.37 23.80
N LEU A 22 13.28 -22.48 22.88
CA LEU A 22 12.54 -22.87 21.68
C LEU A 22 13.48 -23.54 20.68
N SER A 23 13.14 -24.76 20.25
CA SER A 23 13.81 -25.44 19.13
C SER A 23 13.10 -25.10 17.83
N ALA A 24 13.80 -25.11 16.70
CA ALA A 24 13.18 -24.92 15.37
C ALA A 24 12.16 -26.03 15.08
N GLN A 25 11.17 -25.74 14.23
CA GLN A 25 10.18 -26.71 13.73
C GLN A 25 9.47 -27.51 14.83
N THR A 26 9.19 -26.86 15.96
CA THR A 26 8.63 -27.49 17.15
C THR A 26 7.25 -26.91 17.41
N ARG A 27 6.24 -27.79 17.46
CA ARG A 27 4.89 -27.43 17.93
C ARG A 27 4.87 -27.31 19.44
N MET A 28 4.48 -26.13 19.90
CA MET A 28 4.31 -25.78 21.30
C MET A 28 2.81 -25.62 21.58
N TRP A 29 2.30 -26.36 22.56
CA TRP A 29 0.92 -26.25 23.00
C TRP A 29 0.86 -25.42 24.27
N TRP A 30 -0.13 -24.54 24.36
CA TRP A 30 -0.37 -23.70 25.51
C TRP A 30 -1.86 -23.65 25.86
N LYS A 31 -2.16 -23.35 27.11
CA LYS A 31 -3.51 -22.97 27.56
C LYS A 31 -3.36 -21.93 28.66
N VAL A 32 -4.39 -21.11 28.81
CA VAL A 32 -4.49 -20.10 29.88
C VAL A 32 -5.35 -20.68 30.99
N ILE A 33 -4.89 -20.58 32.22
CA ILE A 33 -5.71 -20.81 33.41
C ILE A 33 -5.83 -19.49 34.14
N VAL A 34 -7.05 -19.03 34.37
CA VAL A 34 -7.36 -17.82 35.14
C VAL A 34 -8.04 -18.23 36.43
N THR A 35 -7.65 -17.63 37.56
CA THR A 35 -8.29 -17.86 38.87
C THR A 35 -8.85 -16.53 39.38
N ASP A 36 -10.14 -16.48 39.67
CA ASP A 36 -10.80 -15.30 40.24
C ASP A 36 -10.49 -15.13 41.75
N GLN A 37 -11.01 -14.05 42.35
CA GLN A 37 -10.80 -13.73 43.77
C GLN A 37 -11.46 -14.70 44.74
N ASN A 38 -12.43 -15.47 44.27
CA ASN A 38 -13.15 -16.48 45.03
C ASN A 38 -12.47 -17.85 44.93
N GLY A 39 -11.36 -17.96 44.19
CA GLY A 39 -10.65 -19.21 43.92
C GLY A 39 -11.28 -20.04 42.79
N THR A 40 -12.26 -19.49 42.06
CA THR A 40 -12.86 -20.14 40.90
C THR A 40 -11.88 -20.10 39.75
N THR A 41 -11.65 -21.24 39.10
CA THR A 41 -10.74 -21.33 37.95
C THR A 41 -11.51 -21.47 36.65
N ALA A 42 -11.03 -20.80 35.61
CA ALA A 42 -11.43 -20.98 34.23
C ALA A 42 -10.21 -21.38 33.40
N GLU A 43 -10.39 -22.30 32.46
CA GLU A 43 -9.32 -22.74 31.54
C GLU A 43 -9.71 -22.44 30.09
N SER A 44 -8.77 -21.94 29.30
CA SER A 44 -8.93 -21.86 27.85
C SER A 44 -8.84 -23.24 27.22
N ALA A 45 -9.41 -23.37 26.01
CA ALA A 45 -9.04 -24.47 25.14
C ALA A 45 -7.51 -24.45 24.89
N PRO A 46 -6.84 -25.63 24.77
CA PRO A 46 -5.45 -25.68 24.34
C PRO A 46 -5.30 -25.07 22.94
N ALA A 47 -4.41 -24.10 22.82
CA ALA A 47 -3.93 -23.54 21.57
C ALA A 47 -2.50 -24.01 21.28
N PHE A 48 -2.00 -23.76 20.08
CA PHE A 48 -0.61 -24.08 19.74
C PHE A 48 0.00 -23.02 18.82
N PHE A 49 1.32 -22.97 18.82
CA PHE A 49 2.11 -22.34 17.77
C PHE A 49 3.21 -23.30 17.32
N GLU A 50 3.75 -23.11 16.13
CA GLU A 50 4.91 -23.84 15.64
C GLU A 50 6.06 -22.86 15.42
N THR A 51 7.25 -23.22 15.87
CA THR A 51 8.45 -22.43 15.55
C THR A 51 8.86 -22.68 14.10
N GLY A 52 9.32 -21.63 13.41
CA GLY A 52 9.76 -21.72 12.04
C GLY A 52 11.10 -22.44 11.85
N LEU A 53 11.64 -22.31 10.65
CA LEU A 53 13.02 -22.65 10.29
C LEU A 53 14.01 -21.77 11.08
N GLY A 54 15.01 -22.41 11.70
CA GLY A 54 16.17 -21.71 12.26
C GLY A 54 17.22 -21.37 11.19
N ASN A 55 18.40 -20.88 11.60
CA ASN A 55 19.46 -20.40 10.68
C ASN A 55 19.95 -21.43 9.65
N ASN A 56 19.84 -22.74 9.93
CA ASN A 56 20.20 -23.83 9.02
C ASN A 56 18.97 -24.55 8.41
N GLY A 57 17.77 -23.97 8.56
CA GLY A 57 16.50 -24.64 8.24
C GLY A 57 16.24 -24.84 6.74
N TRP A 58 17.00 -24.19 5.86
CA TRP A 58 16.93 -24.42 4.40
C TRP A 58 17.93 -25.48 3.90
N ALA A 59 18.57 -26.23 4.80
CA ALA A 59 19.57 -27.24 4.43
C ALA A 59 19.06 -28.19 3.34
N GLY A 60 19.84 -28.32 2.25
CA GLY A 60 19.50 -29.15 1.09
C GLY A 60 18.69 -28.43 0.01
N ALA A 61 17.94 -27.39 0.35
CA ALA A 61 17.21 -26.59 -0.63
C ALA A 61 18.15 -25.64 -1.38
N GLN A 62 17.97 -25.58 -2.69
CA GLN A 62 18.69 -24.71 -3.60
C GLN A 62 17.71 -23.76 -4.27
N TRP A 63 18.13 -22.53 -4.53
CA TRP A 63 17.36 -21.63 -5.37
C TRP A 63 17.29 -22.21 -6.78
N ILE A 64 16.09 -22.24 -7.34
CA ILE A 64 15.87 -22.57 -8.75
C ILE A 64 15.28 -21.39 -9.49
N THR A 65 15.63 -21.27 -10.77
CA THR A 65 15.16 -20.28 -11.72
C THR A 65 14.96 -20.95 -13.07
N ALA A 66 14.47 -20.21 -14.06
CA ALA A 66 14.37 -20.66 -15.44
C ALA A 66 14.84 -19.54 -16.37
N GLU A 67 15.17 -19.89 -17.61
CA GLU A 67 15.27 -18.86 -18.65
C GLU A 67 13.88 -18.25 -18.83
N GLN A 68 13.74 -17.00 -18.38
CA GLN A 68 12.60 -16.19 -18.73
C GLN A 68 12.62 -16.04 -20.25
N LEU A 69 11.52 -16.45 -20.89
CA LEU A 69 11.27 -15.91 -22.21
C LEU A 69 11.19 -14.40 -21.99
N ASP A 70 11.99 -13.66 -22.76
CA ASP A 70 11.72 -12.24 -22.94
C ASP A 70 10.21 -12.08 -23.25
N ALA A 71 9.58 -10.97 -22.87
CA ALA A 71 8.16 -10.71 -23.18
C ALA A 71 7.84 -10.89 -24.67
N SER A 72 8.89 -10.79 -25.50
CA SER A 72 8.89 -11.09 -26.92
C SER A 72 8.70 -12.58 -27.25
N GLY A 73 9.09 -13.55 -26.43
CA GLY A 73 8.82 -14.98 -26.61
C GLY A 73 9.48 -15.65 -27.82
N PHE A 74 10.33 -14.96 -28.60
CA PHE A 74 10.76 -15.44 -29.92
C PHE A 74 12.27 -15.25 -30.17
N ASP A 75 13.06 -16.32 -30.00
CA ASP A 75 14.46 -16.41 -30.47
C ASP A 75 14.53 -16.73 -31.98
N ILE A 76 13.76 -16.03 -32.80
CA ILE A 76 13.74 -16.23 -34.25
C ILE A 76 14.93 -15.52 -34.86
N LYS A 77 16.02 -16.27 -35.09
CA LYS A 77 17.29 -15.77 -35.67
C LYS A 77 17.31 -15.79 -37.20
N SER A 78 16.32 -16.44 -37.80
CA SER A 78 16.20 -16.58 -39.26
C SER A 78 14.79 -16.17 -39.68
N PHE A 79 14.68 -15.09 -40.46
CA PHE A 79 13.40 -14.51 -40.86
C PHE A 79 13.54 -13.64 -42.10
N THR A 80 12.41 -13.31 -42.72
CA THR A 80 12.32 -12.30 -43.78
C THR A 80 11.31 -11.23 -43.39
N VAL A 81 11.68 -9.96 -43.51
CA VAL A 81 10.76 -8.81 -43.42
C VAL A 81 10.63 -8.18 -44.79
N GLU A 82 9.42 -7.94 -45.24
CA GLU A 82 9.13 -7.23 -46.48
C GLU A 82 8.13 -6.11 -46.23
N ALA A 83 8.33 -4.95 -46.84
CA ALA A 83 7.38 -3.84 -46.79
C ALA A 83 7.49 -3.00 -48.06
N ASP A 84 6.38 -2.38 -48.44
CA ASP A 84 6.33 -1.36 -49.47
C ASP A 84 6.49 0.01 -48.80
N VAL A 85 7.49 0.78 -49.24
CA VAL A 85 7.86 2.07 -48.62
C VAL A 85 7.84 3.17 -49.67
N ARG A 86 7.11 4.26 -49.41
CA ARG A 86 7.16 5.50 -50.17
C ARG A 86 7.66 6.63 -49.26
N VAL A 87 8.60 7.42 -49.76
CA VAL A 87 9.16 8.58 -49.05
C VAL A 87 8.36 9.81 -49.45
N ASP A 88 7.60 10.36 -48.50
CA ASP A 88 6.80 11.58 -48.72
C ASP A 88 7.62 12.85 -48.41
N ALA A 89 8.51 12.79 -47.41
CA ALA A 89 9.47 13.85 -47.12
C ALA A 89 10.73 13.30 -46.47
N GLY A 90 11.93 13.72 -46.93
CA GLY A 90 13.20 13.38 -46.29
C GLY A 90 13.58 11.89 -46.42
N ALA A 91 13.08 11.04 -45.53
CA ALA A 91 13.29 9.60 -45.52
C ALA A 91 12.10 8.83 -44.92
N ALA A 92 12.07 7.52 -45.16
CA ALA A 92 11.11 6.60 -44.56
C ALA A 92 11.76 5.23 -44.37
N GLY A 93 11.51 4.54 -43.26
CA GLY A 93 12.17 3.27 -42.97
C GLY A 93 11.40 2.25 -42.16
N VAL A 94 11.94 1.04 -42.13
CA VAL A 94 11.41 -0.12 -41.39
C VAL A 94 12.32 -0.45 -40.21
N ILE A 95 11.71 -0.72 -39.06
CA ILE A 95 12.34 -1.22 -37.84
C ILE A 95 12.17 -2.73 -37.77
N PHE A 96 13.20 -3.45 -37.33
CA PHE A 96 13.17 -4.89 -37.11
C PHE A 96 14.30 -5.28 -36.14
N GLY A 97 14.24 -6.51 -35.60
CA GLY A 97 15.27 -7.00 -34.68
C GLY A 97 15.31 -6.24 -33.35
N VAL A 98 14.15 -5.74 -32.92
CA VAL A 98 14.01 -4.93 -31.71
C VAL A 98 14.13 -5.82 -30.49
N LYS A 99 15.07 -5.50 -29.61
CA LYS A 99 15.18 -6.09 -28.28
C LYS A 99 14.51 -5.20 -27.23
N ASP A 100 14.76 -3.90 -27.31
CA ASP A 100 14.14 -2.87 -26.45
C ASP A 100 14.22 -1.48 -27.14
N ARG A 101 13.73 -0.42 -26.48
CA ARG A 101 13.80 0.98 -26.97
C ARG A 101 15.22 1.49 -27.25
N THR A 102 16.24 0.84 -26.69
CA THR A 102 17.66 1.22 -26.81
C THR A 102 18.44 0.33 -27.77
N GLN A 103 17.86 -0.78 -28.25
CA GLN A 103 18.51 -1.75 -29.13
C GLN A 103 17.57 -2.21 -30.27
N TYR A 104 17.77 -1.65 -31.46
CA TYR A 104 17.05 -2.04 -32.69
C TYR A 104 17.81 -1.62 -33.95
N TYR A 105 17.38 -2.16 -35.09
CA TYR A 105 17.85 -1.73 -36.40
C TYR A 105 16.74 -0.97 -37.15
N ALA A 106 17.11 0.08 -37.87
CA ALA A 106 16.24 0.80 -38.78
C ALA A 106 16.89 0.90 -40.17
N TRP A 107 16.13 0.57 -41.21
CA TRP A 107 16.56 0.79 -42.60
C TRP A 107 15.69 1.82 -43.27
N GLN A 108 16.27 2.99 -43.54
CA GLN A 108 15.60 4.07 -44.23
C GLN A 108 16.01 4.15 -45.69
N ILE A 109 15.05 4.59 -46.50
CA ILE A 109 15.27 5.10 -47.85
C ILE A 109 15.18 6.62 -47.74
N ALA A 110 16.25 7.32 -48.06
CA ALA A 110 16.33 8.78 -48.01
C ALA A 110 16.35 9.37 -49.42
N ALA A 111 15.49 10.36 -49.66
CA ALA A 111 15.31 11.01 -50.96
C ALA A 111 15.80 12.46 -50.91
N GLY A 112 17.10 12.67 -51.13
CA GLY A 112 17.72 13.99 -51.21
C GLY A 112 17.39 14.75 -52.51
N GLU A 113 17.94 15.96 -52.67
CA GLU A 113 17.76 16.76 -53.89
C GLU A 113 18.42 16.11 -55.11
N GLU A 114 19.66 15.63 -54.96
CA GLU A 114 20.47 15.11 -56.08
C GLU A 114 20.67 13.58 -56.04
N ARG A 115 20.31 12.91 -54.93
CA ARG A 115 20.61 11.49 -54.73
C ARG A 115 19.59 10.81 -53.83
N VAL A 116 19.31 9.54 -54.12
CA VAL A 116 18.59 8.61 -53.24
C VAL A 116 19.62 7.70 -52.57
N SER A 117 19.53 7.55 -51.25
CA SER A 117 20.42 6.67 -50.50
C SER A 117 19.66 5.76 -49.54
N TRP A 118 20.25 4.60 -49.25
CA TRP A 118 19.81 3.73 -48.17
C TRP A 118 20.62 4.04 -46.91
N ARG A 119 19.94 4.48 -45.85
CA ARG A 119 20.52 4.86 -44.55
C ARG A 119 20.21 3.77 -43.51
N PRO A 120 21.16 2.85 -43.22
CA PRO A 120 21.03 1.91 -42.11
C PRO A 120 21.42 2.56 -40.79
N THR A 121 20.61 2.36 -39.77
CA THR A 121 20.87 2.81 -38.40
C THR A 121 20.83 1.61 -37.45
N LEU A 122 21.90 1.43 -36.68
CA LEU A 122 21.89 0.57 -35.49
C LEU A 122 21.80 1.48 -34.27
N TRP A 123 20.80 1.25 -33.42
CA TRP A 123 20.64 1.95 -32.17
C TRP A 123 21.16 1.06 -31.02
N GLU A 124 22.11 1.55 -30.21
CA GLU A 124 22.60 0.82 -29.03
C GLU A 124 22.94 1.79 -27.87
N THR A 125 22.36 1.60 -26.68
CA THR A 125 22.68 2.37 -25.45
C THR A 125 22.56 3.89 -25.58
N GLY A 126 21.54 4.38 -26.30
CA GLY A 126 21.31 5.81 -26.49
C GLY A 126 22.36 6.51 -27.38
N LYS A 127 23.18 5.73 -28.08
CA LYS A 127 24.09 6.21 -29.12
C LYS A 127 23.66 5.62 -30.46
N GLU A 128 23.56 6.49 -31.46
CA GLU A 128 23.42 6.09 -32.85
C GLU A 128 24.77 5.53 -33.32
N TYR A 129 24.80 4.24 -33.63
CA TYR A 129 25.89 3.66 -34.38
C TYR A 129 25.41 3.50 -35.81
N ALA A 130 25.77 4.45 -36.69
CA ALA A 130 25.92 4.08 -38.08
C ALA A 130 26.89 2.89 -38.09
N SER A 131 26.53 1.79 -38.74
CA SER A 131 27.39 0.61 -38.76
C SER A 131 28.69 0.90 -39.54
N ASN A 132 29.68 1.51 -38.86
CA ASN A 132 31.12 1.63 -39.15
C ASN A 132 31.59 2.70 -40.19
N PRO A 133 32.91 3.02 -40.28
CA PRO A 133 33.64 4.00 -39.47
C PRO A 133 34.21 5.20 -40.25
N GLU A 134 33.69 5.51 -41.45
CA GLU A 134 34.22 6.65 -42.24
C GLU A 134 33.42 7.94 -42.01
N PRO A 135 34.07 9.04 -41.56
CA PRO A 135 33.45 10.36 -41.53
C PRO A 135 33.01 10.77 -42.95
N GLY A 136 31.70 10.88 -43.17
CA GLY A 136 31.12 11.29 -44.46
C GLY A 136 30.37 10.20 -45.24
N TRP A 137 30.18 9.00 -44.68
CA TRP A 137 29.36 7.96 -45.32
C TRP A 137 27.86 8.31 -45.27
N THR A 138 27.22 8.43 -46.44
CA THR A 138 25.80 8.85 -46.60
C THR A 138 24.85 7.70 -46.95
N GLY A 139 25.27 6.45 -46.69
CA GLY A 139 24.54 5.26 -47.11
C GLY A 139 24.95 4.74 -48.50
N VAL A 140 24.33 3.62 -48.91
CA VAL A 140 24.50 3.07 -50.28
C VAL A 140 23.76 3.97 -51.26
N SER A 141 24.44 4.38 -52.35
CA SER A 141 23.83 5.17 -53.43
C SER A 141 22.82 4.33 -54.19
N LEU A 142 21.53 4.50 -53.92
CA LEU A 142 20.49 3.80 -54.66
C LEU A 142 20.39 4.34 -56.09
N THR A 143 20.72 5.62 -56.28
CA THR A 143 20.80 6.24 -57.62
C THR A 143 21.85 5.59 -58.52
N GLU A 144 23.03 5.23 -58.00
CA GLU A 144 24.05 4.50 -58.79
C GLU A 144 23.63 3.06 -59.10
N LEU A 145 22.71 2.50 -58.33
CA LEU A 145 22.11 1.19 -58.56
C LEU A 145 20.87 1.26 -59.47
N GLY A 146 20.57 2.43 -60.04
CA GLY A 146 19.48 2.64 -60.99
C GLY A 146 18.11 2.91 -60.36
N ILE A 147 18.05 3.17 -59.05
CA ILE A 147 16.82 3.55 -58.34
C ILE A 147 16.74 5.08 -58.31
N SER A 148 15.79 5.65 -59.06
CA SER A 148 15.61 7.10 -59.14
C SER A 148 14.80 7.64 -57.95
N LYS A 149 14.81 8.96 -57.77
CA LYS A 149 13.96 9.63 -56.78
C LYS A 149 12.48 9.32 -56.99
N ALA A 150 12.02 9.34 -58.24
CA ALA A 150 10.64 9.00 -58.57
C ALA A 150 10.27 7.56 -58.18
N ASP A 151 11.23 6.62 -58.19
CA ASP A 151 10.98 5.22 -57.80
C ASP A 151 10.76 5.02 -56.30
N VAL A 152 11.03 6.05 -55.48
CA VAL A 152 10.82 6.02 -54.02
C VAL A 152 9.87 7.11 -53.51
N THR A 153 9.65 8.19 -54.27
CA THR A 153 8.73 9.29 -53.88
C THR A 153 7.40 9.27 -54.62
N GLU A 154 7.35 8.78 -55.87
CA GLU A 154 6.10 8.69 -56.66
C GLU A 154 5.53 7.27 -56.69
N LYS A 155 6.32 6.28 -56.27
CA LYS A 155 5.98 4.86 -56.23
C LYS A 155 6.41 4.26 -54.90
N PHE A 156 5.83 3.11 -54.57
CA PHE A 156 6.33 2.27 -53.48
C PHE A 156 7.58 1.51 -53.92
N ALA A 157 8.62 1.60 -53.09
CA ALA A 157 9.80 0.77 -53.20
C ALA A 157 9.65 -0.47 -52.31
N ARG A 158 9.84 -1.66 -52.89
CA ARG A 158 9.78 -2.93 -52.15
C ARG A 158 11.07 -3.12 -51.37
N LEU A 159 11.03 -2.89 -50.06
CA LEU A 159 12.12 -3.21 -49.14
C LEU A 159 11.99 -4.66 -48.69
N LYS A 160 13.04 -5.45 -48.90
CA LYS A 160 13.12 -6.84 -48.42
C LYS A 160 14.39 -7.06 -47.62
N ILE A 161 14.24 -7.71 -46.49
CA ILE A 161 15.26 -7.96 -45.50
C ILE A 161 15.25 -9.45 -45.24
N VAL A 162 16.40 -10.10 -45.43
CA VAL A 162 16.57 -11.51 -45.09
C VAL A 162 17.63 -11.64 -44.01
N SER A 163 17.25 -12.21 -42.87
CA SER A 163 18.18 -12.59 -41.81
C SER A 163 18.33 -14.11 -41.81
N GLU A 164 19.57 -14.59 -41.91
CA GLU A 164 19.93 -16.00 -41.75
C GLU A 164 20.94 -16.12 -40.61
N LYS A 165 20.45 -16.44 -39.41
CA LYS A 165 21.29 -16.58 -38.19
C LYS A 165 22.17 -15.34 -37.93
N GLY A 166 21.62 -14.14 -38.09
CA GLY A 166 22.31 -12.87 -37.87
C GLY A 166 23.10 -12.33 -39.07
N LYS A 167 23.15 -13.07 -40.18
CA LYS A 167 23.62 -12.54 -41.47
C LYS A 167 22.44 -11.86 -42.18
N ILE A 168 22.54 -10.55 -42.38
CA ILE A 168 21.51 -9.76 -43.01
C ILE A 168 21.85 -9.52 -44.48
N THR A 169 20.87 -9.71 -45.36
CA THR A 169 20.90 -9.27 -46.76
C THR A 169 19.69 -8.36 -47.04
N THR A 170 19.94 -7.18 -47.61
CA THR A 170 18.92 -6.17 -47.88
C THR A 170 18.75 -5.97 -49.39
N TYR A 171 17.49 -5.90 -49.82
CA TYR A 171 17.09 -5.66 -51.20
C TYR A 171 16.13 -4.48 -51.27
N ILE A 172 16.24 -3.67 -52.32
CA ILE A 172 15.25 -2.66 -52.70
C ILE A 172 14.88 -2.89 -54.16
N ASN A 173 13.58 -3.01 -54.45
CA ASN A 173 13.06 -3.31 -55.79
C ASN A 173 13.73 -4.55 -56.45
N GLY A 174 14.06 -5.55 -55.62
CA GLY A 174 14.73 -6.78 -56.06
C GLY A 174 16.24 -6.65 -56.30
N ILE A 175 16.83 -5.45 -56.17
CA ILE A 175 18.27 -5.22 -56.27
C ILE A 175 18.90 -5.43 -54.89
N GLN A 176 19.89 -6.31 -54.78
CA GLN A 176 20.65 -6.50 -53.55
C GLN A 176 21.55 -5.28 -53.31
N ILE A 177 21.30 -4.54 -52.23
CA ILE A 177 22.03 -3.30 -51.93
C ILE A 177 23.07 -3.48 -50.83
N TYR A 178 22.91 -4.52 -49.99
CA TYR A 178 23.76 -4.72 -48.82
C TYR A 178 23.75 -6.17 -48.34
N GLN A 179 24.89 -6.65 -47.83
CA GLN A 179 24.99 -7.89 -47.09
C GLN A 179 26.09 -7.79 -46.03
N ASN A 180 25.77 -8.08 -44.77
CA ASN A 180 26.76 -8.13 -43.69
C ASN A 180 26.31 -9.04 -42.53
N SER A 181 27.25 -9.39 -41.66
CA SER A 181 26.97 -10.12 -40.42
C SER A 181 26.97 -9.15 -39.25
N PHE A 182 25.95 -9.24 -38.40
CA PHE A 182 25.84 -8.44 -37.18
C PHE A 182 25.89 -9.35 -35.93
N LEU A 183 25.98 -8.76 -34.74
CA LEU A 183 25.85 -9.49 -33.48
C LEU A 183 24.54 -10.31 -33.48
N PRO A 184 24.46 -11.46 -32.81
CA PRO A 184 23.26 -12.28 -32.84
C PRO A 184 22.08 -11.54 -32.18
N PHE A 185 21.05 -11.26 -32.97
CA PHE A 185 19.76 -10.70 -32.53
C PHE A 185 18.59 -11.57 -33.01
N SER A 186 17.46 -11.50 -32.32
CA SER A 186 16.21 -12.16 -32.68
C SER A 186 15.20 -11.17 -33.26
N LEU A 187 14.26 -11.65 -34.07
CA LEU A 187 13.27 -10.81 -34.78
C LEU A 187 12.51 -9.84 -33.86
N GLY A 188 12.03 -10.31 -32.70
CA GLY A 188 11.34 -9.51 -31.68
C GLY A 188 10.11 -8.76 -32.21
N PHE A 189 10.30 -7.50 -32.58
CA PHE A 189 9.28 -6.59 -33.12
C PHE A 189 9.68 -6.04 -34.50
N VAL A 190 8.66 -5.64 -35.27
CA VAL A 190 8.81 -4.96 -36.57
C VAL A 190 7.95 -3.69 -36.59
N GLY A 191 8.36 -2.70 -37.37
CA GLY A 191 7.65 -1.42 -37.39
C GLY A 191 8.23 -0.41 -38.36
N PHE A 192 7.99 0.88 -38.10
CA PHE A 192 8.35 1.98 -38.99
C PHE A 192 9.15 3.07 -38.27
N TYR A 193 10.02 3.76 -39.01
CA TYR A 193 10.97 4.75 -38.50
C TYR A 193 10.99 6.01 -39.37
N GLU A 194 10.79 7.16 -38.73
CA GLU A 194 10.92 8.51 -39.26
C GLU A 194 11.66 9.38 -38.22
N GLU A 195 12.56 10.27 -38.65
CA GLU A 195 13.09 11.32 -37.78
C GLU A 195 12.23 12.60 -37.86
N SER A 196 12.42 13.52 -36.91
CA SER A 196 11.72 14.81 -36.90
C SER A 196 11.90 15.54 -38.25
N GLY A 197 10.80 15.67 -39.00
CA GLY A 197 10.76 16.32 -40.33
C GLY A 197 10.81 15.34 -41.51
N GLU A 198 10.93 14.05 -41.25
CA GLU A 198 10.82 12.97 -42.24
C GLU A 198 9.39 12.40 -42.24
N LYS A 199 8.93 11.91 -43.40
CA LYS A 199 7.59 11.34 -43.60
C LYS A 199 7.60 10.23 -44.64
N GLY A 200 6.88 9.16 -44.35
CA GLY A 200 6.65 8.05 -45.27
C GLY A 200 5.23 7.50 -45.25
N THR A 201 4.89 6.84 -46.34
CA THR A 201 3.70 6.02 -46.49
C THR A 201 4.14 4.58 -46.68
N PHE A 202 3.47 3.64 -46.03
CA PHE A 202 3.81 2.23 -45.96
C PHE A 202 2.65 1.34 -46.40
N ASP A 203 2.97 0.19 -46.99
CA ASP A 203 2.00 -0.84 -47.35
C ASP A 203 2.63 -2.25 -47.29
N ASN A 204 1.81 -3.31 -47.28
CA ASN A 204 2.19 -4.72 -47.43
C ASN A 204 3.36 -5.19 -46.55
N LEU A 205 3.29 -4.91 -45.24
CA LEU A 205 4.26 -5.37 -44.25
C LEU A 205 4.06 -6.87 -43.98
N LYS A 206 5.05 -7.68 -44.32
CA LYS A 206 5.01 -9.12 -44.17
C LYS A 206 6.26 -9.66 -43.50
N VAL A 207 6.08 -10.60 -42.57
CA VAL A 207 7.16 -11.29 -41.88
C VAL A 207 6.99 -12.79 -41.98
N THR A 208 8.05 -13.51 -42.34
CA THR A 208 8.07 -14.98 -42.40
C THR A 208 9.28 -15.56 -41.68
N ASP A 209 9.14 -16.75 -41.10
CA ASP A 209 10.27 -17.52 -40.55
C ASP A 209 11.08 -18.26 -41.62
N GLU A 210 12.10 -19.01 -41.20
CA GLU A 210 12.97 -19.81 -42.07
C GLU A 210 12.26 -20.94 -42.84
N ASN A 211 11.09 -21.38 -42.36
CA ASN A 211 10.28 -22.41 -43.00
C ASN A 211 9.22 -21.82 -43.94
N GLY A 212 9.20 -20.49 -44.09
CA GLY A 212 8.19 -19.77 -44.87
C GLY A 212 6.84 -19.65 -44.16
N LYS A 213 6.76 -19.95 -42.84
CA LYS A 213 5.56 -19.68 -42.06
C LYS A 213 5.39 -18.18 -41.94
N VAL A 214 4.19 -17.70 -42.27
CA VAL A 214 3.81 -16.30 -42.10
C VAL A 214 3.65 -16.03 -40.60
N LEU A 215 4.41 -15.07 -40.10
CA LEU A 215 4.38 -14.61 -38.71
C LEU A 215 3.52 -13.33 -38.57
N LEU A 216 3.61 -12.42 -39.55
CA LEU A 216 2.79 -11.22 -39.67
C LEU A 216 2.50 -10.97 -41.16
N ASP A 217 1.28 -10.56 -41.49
CA ASP A 217 0.87 -10.18 -42.85
C ASP A 217 -0.13 -9.02 -42.75
N GLU A 218 0.40 -7.80 -42.72
CA GLU A 218 -0.35 -6.57 -42.65
C GLU A 218 -0.45 -5.93 -44.03
N LYS A 219 -1.68 -5.70 -44.47
CA LYS A 219 -1.99 -5.09 -45.78
C LYS A 219 -2.61 -3.71 -45.68
N PHE A 220 -2.91 -3.25 -44.47
CA PHE A 220 -3.52 -1.94 -44.21
C PHE A 220 -4.94 -1.73 -44.78
N ASP A 221 -5.48 -2.68 -45.54
CA ASP A 221 -6.84 -2.74 -46.10
C ASP A 221 -8.00 -3.01 -45.08
N GLY A 222 -7.71 -3.07 -43.77
CA GLY A 222 -8.67 -3.43 -42.70
C GLY A 222 -8.35 -2.82 -41.33
N GLU A 223 -9.11 -3.15 -40.28
CA GLU A 223 -9.03 -2.46 -38.96
C GLU A 223 -7.97 -2.99 -37.96
N ALA A 224 -7.21 -4.04 -38.27
CA ALA A 224 -6.27 -4.64 -37.31
C ALA A 224 -4.82 -4.22 -37.55
N GLY A 225 -4.04 -3.95 -36.49
CA GLY A 225 -2.58 -4.16 -36.48
C GLY A 225 -1.67 -3.00 -36.06
N PHE A 226 -2.11 -1.74 -36.07
CA PHE A 226 -1.27 -0.59 -35.69
C PHE A 226 -2.11 0.44 -34.92
N SER A 227 -1.78 0.71 -33.65
CA SER A 227 -2.56 1.61 -32.76
C SER A 227 -2.07 3.06 -32.73
N SER A 228 -0.98 3.38 -33.44
CA SER A 228 -0.38 4.71 -33.54
C SER A 228 0.06 4.93 -34.99
N GLY A 229 -0.60 5.85 -35.68
CA GLY A 229 -0.50 6.08 -37.12
C GLY A 229 -1.88 6.11 -37.79
N VAL A 230 -1.93 6.63 -39.02
CA VAL A 230 -3.16 6.80 -39.81
C VAL A 230 -3.22 5.72 -40.87
N ARG A 231 -4.30 4.94 -40.87
CA ARG A 231 -4.70 4.15 -42.05
C ARG A 231 -5.43 5.09 -43.00
N ASN A 232 -4.84 5.28 -44.17
CA ASN A 232 -5.38 6.15 -45.19
C ASN A 232 -6.54 5.44 -45.92
N GLU A 233 -7.48 6.23 -46.47
CA GLU A 233 -8.64 5.70 -47.20
C GLU A 233 -8.26 4.84 -48.42
N ASP A 234 -7.03 4.97 -48.92
CA ASP A 234 -6.49 4.23 -50.06
C ASP A 234 -5.86 2.88 -49.68
N GLY A 235 -5.97 2.45 -48.42
CA GLY A 235 -5.41 1.19 -47.92
C GLY A 235 -3.94 1.29 -47.52
N THR A 236 -3.36 2.49 -47.43
CA THR A 236 -1.96 2.69 -47.01
C THR A 236 -1.84 3.15 -45.56
N PHE A 237 -0.62 3.22 -45.02
CA PHE A 237 -0.36 3.60 -43.63
C PHE A 237 0.67 4.72 -43.48
N THR A 238 0.40 5.69 -42.61
CA THR A 238 1.31 6.82 -42.30
C THR A 238 1.57 6.90 -40.79
N VAL A 239 2.80 7.24 -40.39
CA VAL A 239 3.20 7.30 -38.97
C VAL A 239 2.99 8.71 -38.38
N GLU A 240 2.40 8.79 -37.18
CA GLU A 240 2.13 10.07 -36.49
C GLU A 240 3.17 10.47 -35.44
N ASN A 241 3.98 9.52 -34.90
CA ASN A 241 4.80 9.73 -33.69
C ASN A 241 6.27 9.27 -33.83
N ASP A 242 6.95 9.62 -34.93
CA ASP A 242 8.36 9.34 -35.28
C ASP A 242 8.81 7.84 -35.27
N ARG A 243 8.41 7.00 -34.30
CA ARG A 243 8.78 5.58 -34.18
C ARG A 243 7.65 4.74 -33.61
N PHE A 244 7.33 3.62 -34.27
CA PHE A 244 6.34 2.66 -33.78
C PHE A 244 6.69 1.22 -34.19
N CYS A 245 6.51 0.24 -33.28
CA CYS A 245 6.65 -1.18 -33.61
C CYS A 245 5.64 -2.11 -32.91
N ILE A 246 5.36 -3.22 -33.60
CA ILE A 246 4.44 -4.28 -33.20
C ILE A 246 5.15 -5.63 -33.21
N ARG A 247 4.61 -6.58 -32.45
CA ARG A 247 5.16 -7.92 -32.35
C ARG A 247 4.97 -8.64 -33.68
N ALA A 248 6.06 -9.20 -34.19
CA ALA A 248 6.11 -9.78 -35.52
C ALA A 248 5.31 -11.09 -35.70
N THR A 249 4.65 -11.59 -34.65
CA THR A 249 3.95 -12.88 -34.63
C THR A 249 2.44 -12.78 -34.38
N ASP A 250 1.96 -11.67 -33.79
CA ASP A 250 0.54 -11.47 -33.51
C ASP A 250 0.09 -9.99 -33.46
N GLY A 251 0.98 -9.07 -33.83
CA GLY A 251 0.65 -7.65 -33.94
C GLY A 251 0.50 -6.90 -32.61
N ALA A 252 0.87 -7.50 -31.46
CA ALA A 252 0.84 -6.79 -30.18
C ALA A 252 1.83 -5.62 -30.14
N ALA A 253 1.37 -4.39 -29.90
CA ALA A 253 2.23 -3.21 -29.85
C ALA A 253 3.18 -3.21 -28.64
N ALA A 254 4.41 -2.70 -28.80
CA ALA A 254 5.37 -2.59 -27.69
C ALA A 254 6.13 -1.26 -27.60
N ILE A 255 6.25 -0.50 -28.69
CA ILE A 255 6.93 0.80 -28.68
C ILE A 255 6.13 1.80 -29.51
N ALA A 256 5.67 2.87 -28.88
CA ALA A 256 5.26 4.13 -29.49
C ALA A 256 6.05 5.23 -28.76
N ASP A 257 6.62 6.26 -29.41
CA ASP A 257 7.19 7.38 -28.64
C ASP A 257 6.53 8.73 -28.86
N GLY A 258 5.87 9.16 -27.78
CA GLY A 258 5.65 10.52 -27.36
C GLY A 258 5.48 10.53 -25.84
N ARG A 259 6.57 10.26 -25.10
CA ARG A 259 6.76 10.53 -23.64
C ARG A 259 6.26 9.54 -22.55
N THR A 260 5.85 8.29 -22.82
CA THR A 260 5.61 7.34 -21.71
C THR A 260 5.84 5.88 -22.08
N VAL A 261 7.09 5.41 -21.95
CA VAL A 261 7.43 4.15 -21.25
C VAL A 261 8.79 4.41 -20.62
N ASN A 262 8.85 4.42 -19.29
CA ASN A 262 10.03 4.75 -18.49
C ASN A 262 11.26 3.98 -18.98
N SER A 263 12.40 4.67 -19.03
CA SER A 263 13.71 4.17 -19.46
C SER A 263 14.32 3.21 -18.43
N GLY A 264 13.69 2.05 -18.26
CA GLY A 264 14.24 0.89 -17.58
C GLY A 264 13.69 -0.34 -18.29
N SER A 265 14.58 -1.23 -18.70
CA SER A 265 14.25 -2.59 -19.10
C SER A 265 13.62 -3.33 -17.92
N TYR A 266 12.31 -3.18 -17.71
CA TYR A 266 11.59 -3.95 -16.69
C TYR A 266 11.16 -5.27 -17.32
N VAL A 267 11.71 -6.39 -16.86
CA VAL A 267 11.48 -7.71 -17.46
C VAL A 267 10.04 -8.15 -17.20
N ASN A 268 9.11 -7.68 -18.03
CA ASN A 268 7.70 -8.08 -18.02
C ASN A 268 7.52 -9.40 -18.77
N ALA A 269 8.12 -10.45 -18.23
CA ALA A 269 8.09 -11.80 -18.77
C ALA A 269 6.82 -12.56 -18.33
N PRO A 270 6.43 -13.61 -19.08
CA PRO A 270 5.45 -14.59 -18.62
C PRO A 270 5.78 -15.11 -17.21
N ALA A 271 4.77 -15.46 -16.42
CA ALA A 271 5.01 -16.12 -15.13
C ALA A 271 5.71 -17.47 -15.37
N LEU A 272 6.71 -17.79 -14.55
CA LEU A 272 7.41 -19.06 -14.62
C LEU A 272 6.61 -20.14 -13.93
N MET A 273 6.56 -21.33 -14.54
CA MET A 273 5.95 -22.51 -13.93
C MET A 273 7.07 -23.47 -13.49
N PHE A 274 7.02 -23.93 -12.25
CA PHE A 274 7.95 -24.93 -11.71
C PHE A 274 7.18 -26.14 -11.21
N ARG A 275 7.66 -27.37 -11.46
CA ARG A 275 7.04 -28.58 -10.92
C ARG A 275 8.05 -29.65 -10.52
N ARG A 276 7.63 -30.52 -9.60
CA ARG A 276 8.34 -31.75 -9.24
C ARG A 276 7.35 -32.83 -8.82
N GLU A 277 7.57 -34.05 -9.27
CA GLU A 277 6.92 -35.24 -8.73
C GLU A 277 7.76 -35.86 -7.61
N PHE A 278 7.09 -36.45 -6.62
CA PHE A 278 7.70 -37.19 -5.53
C PHE A 278 6.77 -38.31 -5.04
N SER A 279 7.33 -39.32 -4.38
CA SER A 279 6.53 -40.44 -3.86
C SER A 279 6.56 -40.47 -2.34
N ALA A 280 5.39 -40.34 -1.70
CA ALA A 280 5.23 -40.61 -0.28
C ALA A 280 5.34 -42.12 -0.02
N LYS A 281 6.34 -42.54 0.76
CA LYS A 281 6.72 -43.96 0.92
C LYS A 281 5.80 -44.74 1.87
N ALA A 282 5.14 -44.02 2.77
CA ALA A 282 4.21 -44.56 3.76
C ALA A 282 3.09 -43.54 4.03
N ALA A 283 2.17 -43.88 4.94
CA ALA A 283 1.14 -42.95 5.39
C ALA A 283 1.77 -41.73 6.08
N VAL A 284 1.42 -40.53 5.62
CA VAL A 284 1.92 -39.26 6.16
C VAL A 284 1.06 -38.85 7.37
N THR A 285 1.70 -38.49 8.48
CA THR A 285 1.04 -37.98 9.70
C THR A 285 1.17 -36.46 9.84
N SER A 286 2.19 -35.86 9.22
CA SER A 286 2.32 -34.41 9.10
C SER A 286 3.10 -34.05 7.85
N ALA A 287 2.69 -32.98 7.16
CA ALA A 287 3.46 -32.35 6.10
C ALA A 287 3.54 -30.83 6.31
N ARG A 288 4.75 -30.27 6.22
CA ARG A 288 4.99 -28.81 6.35
C ARG A 288 5.71 -28.28 5.13
N LEU A 289 5.11 -27.29 4.50
CA LEU A 289 5.64 -26.64 3.31
C LEU A 289 6.17 -25.25 3.68
N TYR A 290 7.46 -25.03 3.46
CA TYR A 290 8.15 -23.75 3.64
C TYR A 290 8.49 -23.18 2.27
N VAL A 291 8.08 -21.94 1.99
CA VAL A 291 8.23 -21.35 0.64
C VAL A 291 8.59 -19.87 0.72
N THR A 292 9.48 -19.46 -0.19
CA THR A 292 9.73 -18.06 -0.54
C THR A 292 10.07 -17.97 -2.03
N SER A 293 10.06 -16.74 -2.57
CA SER A 293 10.46 -16.46 -3.95
C SER A 293 11.20 -15.13 -4.05
N ALA A 294 12.09 -15.02 -5.04
CA ALA A 294 12.46 -13.73 -5.61
C ALA A 294 11.38 -13.35 -6.61
N GLY A 295 10.48 -12.45 -6.22
CA GLY A 295 9.19 -12.24 -6.89
C GLY A 295 8.02 -12.65 -6.02
N ASN A 296 6.85 -12.89 -6.61
CA ASN A 296 5.72 -13.53 -5.93
C ASN A 296 5.50 -14.96 -6.40
N TYR A 297 4.78 -15.77 -5.61
CA TYR A 297 4.46 -17.14 -5.96
C TYR A 297 3.02 -17.55 -5.65
N GLU A 298 2.54 -18.55 -6.39
CA GLU A 298 1.38 -19.37 -6.05
C GLU A 298 1.79 -20.84 -6.02
N MET A 299 1.47 -21.56 -4.95
CA MET A 299 1.80 -22.98 -4.82
C MET A 299 0.59 -23.88 -5.03
N TYR A 300 0.85 -25.01 -5.67
CA TYR A 300 -0.11 -26.09 -5.90
C TYR A 300 0.47 -27.41 -5.40
N LEU A 301 -0.38 -28.26 -4.84
CA LEU A 301 -0.05 -29.62 -4.44
C LEU A 301 -1.21 -30.54 -4.82
N ASN A 302 -0.93 -31.50 -5.71
CA ASN A 302 -1.90 -32.49 -6.19
C ASN A 302 -3.22 -31.90 -6.71
N GLY A 303 -3.15 -30.83 -7.50
CA GLY A 303 -4.35 -30.21 -8.08
C GLY A 303 -5.03 -29.15 -7.24
N GLN A 304 -4.57 -28.91 -6.00
CA GLN A 304 -5.15 -27.92 -5.10
C GLN A 304 -4.17 -26.78 -4.84
N THR A 305 -4.68 -25.56 -4.75
CA THR A 305 -3.91 -24.43 -4.25
C THR A 305 -3.53 -24.69 -2.79
N VAL A 306 -2.28 -24.37 -2.42
CA VAL A 306 -1.79 -24.53 -1.05
C VAL A 306 -2.40 -23.47 -0.13
N THR A 307 -2.69 -22.29 -0.67
CA THR A 307 -3.23 -21.13 0.03
C THR A 307 -4.07 -20.31 -0.94
N ASP A 308 -5.01 -19.57 -0.40
CA ASP A 308 -5.83 -18.54 -1.05
C ASP A 308 -5.25 -17.12 -0.86
N SER A 309 -4.02 -17.02 -0.36
CA SER A 309 -3.31 -15.74 -0.19
C SER A 309 -2.65 -15.25 -1.48
N TYR A 310 -2.61 -13.93 -1.62
CA TYR A 310 -2.04 -13.21 -2.76
C TYR A 310 -0.66 -12.65 -2.44
N PHE A 311 0.13 -12.41 -3.49
CA PHE A 311 1.42 -11.69 -3.45
C PHE A 311 2.43 -12.22 -2.43
N ASN A 312 2.39 -13.51 -2.10
CA ASN A 312 3.40 -14.14 -1.24
C ASN A 312 4.77 -14.06 -1.93
N PRO A 313 5.89 -13.73 -1.23
CA PRO A 313 6.01 -13.68 0.21
C PRO A 313 5.74 -12.31 0.87
N GLY A 314 5.22 -11.33 0.13
CA GLY A 314 4.99 -9.96 0.59
C GLY A 314 6.08 -8.99 0.13
N ARG A 315 5.92 -7.71 0.44
CA ARG A 315 6.83 -6.63 0.04
C ARG A 315 7.82 -6.30 1.15
N THR A 316 9.11 -6.44 0.86
CA THR A 316 10.22 -6.01 1.72
C THR A 316 11.40 -5.58 0.85
N ASP A 317 12.46 -5.01 1.43
CA ASP A 317 13.76 -4.96 0.73
C ASP A 317 14.31 -6.39 0.67
N TYR A 318 14.08 -7.09 -0.45
CA TYR A 318 14.43 -8.50 -0.58
C TYR A 318 15.93 -8.76 -0.41
N SER A 319 16.79 -7.79 -0.69
CA SER A 319 18.24 -7.92 -0.53
C SER A 319 18.65 -7.98 0.95
N ARG A 320 17.88 -7.34 1.84
CA ARG A 320 18.15 -7.27 3.29
C ARG A 320 17.26 -8.23 4.10
N ASN A 321 16.00 -8.37 3.71
CA ASN A 321 14.97 -9.05 4.51
C ASN A 321 13.96 -9.75 3.59
N LEU A 322 14.28 -10.95 3.14
CA LEU A 322 13.33 -11.77 2.38
C LEU A 322 12.46 -12.60 3.33
N LEU A 323 11.15 -12.59 3.11
CA LEU A 323 10.19 -13.31 3.94
C LEU A 323 9.94 -14.73 3.42
N TYR A 324 9.59 -15.67 4.30
CA TYR A 324 9.05 -16.98 3.92
C TYR A 324 7.77 -17.31 4.69
N GLN A 325 6.93 -18.17 4.11
CA GLN A 325 5.69 -18.67 4.72
C GLN A 325 5.79 -20.15 5.04
N THR A 326 4.98 -20.59 6.01
CA THR A 326 4.85 -22.01 6.40
C THR A 326 3.39 -22.42 6.25
N TYR A 327 3.14 -23.55 5.59
CA TYR A 327 1.80 -24.12 5.41
C TYR A 327 1.73 -25.54 5.96
N ASP A 328 0.63 -25.86 6.65
CA ASP A 328 0.27 -27.25 6.96
C ASP A 328 -0.41 -27.85 5.73
N VAL A 329 0.31 -28.72 5.01
CA VAL A 329 -0.17 -29.36 3.78
C VAL A 329 -0.47 -30.85 3.98
N THR A 330 -0.65 -31.27 5.23
CA THR A 330 -0.84 -32.69 5.58
C THR A 330 -2.00 -33.34 4.82
N SER A 331 -3.12 -32.63 4.70
CA SER A 331 -4.33 -33.09 3.99
C SER A 331 -4.20 -33.09 2.47
N LEU A 332 -3.20 -32.38 1.92
CA LEU A 332 -2.99 -32.26 0.48
C LEU A 332 -2.08 -33.38 -0.06
N VAL A 333 -1.26 -34.00 0.79
CA VAL A 333 -0.37 -35.10 0.41
C VAL A 333 -1.16 -36.40 0.29
N GLN A 334 -0.98 -37.10 -0.82
CA GLN A 334 -1.61 -38.37 -1.14
C GLN A 334 -0.64 -39.54 -0.91
N SER A 335 -1.17 -40.76 -0.78
CA SER A 335 -0.32 -41.96 -0.73
C SER A 335 0.28 -42.26 -2.12
N GLY A 336 1.55 -42.65 -2.17
CA GLY A 336 2.23 -42.91 -3.43
C GLY A 336 2.66 -41.63 -4.14
N GLN A 337 2.36 -41.51 -5.44
CA GLN A 337 2.84 -40.41 -6.26
C GLN A 337 2.10 -39.10 -5.97
N ASN A 338 2.87 -38.03 -5.88
CA ASN A 338 2.44 -36.66 -5.63
C ASN A 338 3.14 -35.71 -6.61
N ALA A 339 2.55 -34.55 -6.84
CA ALA A 339 3.19 -33.45 -7.56
C ALA A 339 3.00 -32.13 -6.84
N ILE A 340 4.09 -31.37 -6.73
CA ILE A 340 4.10 -30.00 -6.24
C ILE A 340 4.48 -29.07 -7.39
N GLY A 341 3.82 -27.92 -7.47
CA GLY A 341 4.06 -26.93 -8.51
C GLY A 341 3.92 -25.51 -8.03
N ALA A 342 4.50 -24.56 -8.77
CA ALA A 342 4.37 -23.14 -8.50
C ALA A 342 4.26 -22.29 -9.78
N TYR A 343 3.45 -21.25 -9.74
CA TYR A 343 3.67 -20.06 -10.57
C TYR A 343 4.60 -19.10 -9.82
N VAL A 344 5.50 -18.43 -10.54
CA VAL A 344 6.38 -17.37 -10.01
C VAL A 344 6.36 -16.17 -10.94
N GLY A 345 5.95 -15.01 -10.42
CA GLY A 345 5.88 -13.73 -11.13
C GLY A 345 6.77 -12.66 -10.49
N ALA A 346 6.70 -11.42 -10.99
CA ALA A 346 7.49 -10.32 -10.46
C ALA A 346 6.96 -9.82 -9.12
N GLY A 347 5.63 -9.70 -8.97
CA GLY A 347 5.03 -9.06 -7.79
C GLY A 347 5.70 -7.72 -7.50
N TRP A 348 6.25 -7.55 -6.29
CA TRP A 348 6.92 -6.31 -5.86
C TRP A 348 8.41 -6.22 -6.22
N LEU A 349 8.97 -7.22 -6.88
CA LEU A 349 10.40 -7.31 -7.19
C LEU A 349 10.92 -6.09 -7.96
N HIS A 350 10.07 -5.54 -8.85
CA HIS A 350 10.30 -4.27 -9.51
C HIS A 350 9.04 -3.43 -9.53
N THR A 351 9.17 -2.19 -9.11
CA THR A 351 8.18 -1.14 -9.29
C THR A 351 8.90 0.12 -9.75
N LYS A 352 8.15 1.17 -10.10
CA LYS A 352 8.71 2.46 -10.49
C LYS A 352 9.74 3.01 -9.50
N TRP A 353 9.54 2.82 -8.20
CA TRP A 353 10.35 3.41 -7.13
C TRP A 353 11.18 2.41 -6.34
N ASN A 354 11.02 1.12 -6.57
CA ASN A 354 11.83 0.08 -5.95
C ASN A 354 12.35 -0.91 -6.99
N ASN A 355 13.64 -1.22 -6.95
CA ASN A 355 14.25 -2.29 -7.72
C ASN A 355 14.92 -3.27 -6.74
N PHE A 356 14.26 -4.40 -6.46
CA PHE A 356 14.76 -5.42 -5.53
C PHE A 356 15.46 -6.60 -6.23
N GLY A 357 15.47 -6.67 -7.57
CA GLY A 357 16.37 -7.56 -8.35
C GLY A 357 15.72 -8.27 -9.56
N GLU A 358 16.39 -8.35 -10.71
CA GLU A 358 15.79 -8.60 -12.05
C GLU A 358 15.32 -10.03 -12.40
N LYS A 359 15.41 -10.99 -11.48
CA LYS A 359 15.25 -12.41 -11.81
C LYS A 359 14.31 -13.12 -10.86
N PHE A 360 13.43 -13.95 -11.44
CA PHE A 360 12.54 -14.78 -10.64
C PHE A 360 13.28 -16.00 -10.10
N GLY A 361 12.93 -16.39 -8.88
CA GLY A 361 13.46 -17.59 -8.26
C GLY A 361 12.53 -18.16 -7.23
N LEU A 362 12.63 -19.46 -7.01
CA LEU A 362 11.82 -20.20 -6.04
C LEU A 362 12.72 -20.97 -5.08
N LEU A 363 12.34 -20.98 -3.80
CA LEU A 363 12.94 -21.82 -2.77
C LEU A 363 11.83 -22.54 -1.99
N VAL A 364 11.83 -23.87 -2.08
CA VAL A 364 10.83 -24.72 -1.39
C VAL A 364 11.53 -25.78 -0.55
N ARG A 365 10.95 -26.02 0.63
CA ARG A 365 11.21 -27.22 1.44
C ARG A 365 9.88 -27.79 1.93
N LEU A 366 9.62 -29.05 1.64
CA LEU A 366 8.48 -29.83 2.12
C LEU A 366 8.99 -30.93 3.03
N ASP A 367 8.67 -30.84 4.33
CA ASP A 367 9.01 -31.85 5.32
C ASP A 367 7.82 -32.79 5.56
N LEU A 368 8.05 -34.08 5.41
CA LEU A 368 7.09 -35.17 5.63
C LEU A 368 7.49 -35.96 6.86
N THR A 369 6.51 -36.25 7.72
CA THR A 369 6.63 -37.24 8.80
C THR A 369 5.68 -38.38 8.50
N TYR A 370 6.19 -39.60 8.54
CA TYR A 370 5.43 -40.82 8.29
C TYR A 370 4.90 -41.44 9.59
N ALA A 371 3.92 -42.33 9.46
CA ALA A 371 3.33 -43.04 10.59
C ALA A 371 4.30 -43.98 11.33
N ASP A 372 5.37 -44.41 10.68
CA ASP A 372 6.44 -45.22 11.29
C ASP A 372 7.50 -44.38 12.03
N GLY A 373 7.33 -43.06 12.05
CA GLY A 373 8.24 -42.10 12.70
C GLY A 373 9.43 -41.67 11.84
N THR A 374 9.57 -42.19 10.62
CA THR A 374 10.59 -41.72 9.68
C THR A 374 10.18 -40.38 9.05
N THR A 375 11.16 -39.63 8.55
CA THR A 375 10.95 -38.34 7.88
C THR A 375 11.57 -38.30 6.50
N GLU A 376 11.02 -37.48 5.63
CA GLU A 376 11.53 -37.21 4.29
C GLU A 376 11.36 -35.73 3.95
N THR A 377 12.33 -35.17 3.23
CA THR A 377 12.32 -33.77 2.85
C THR A 377 12.44 -33.65 1.34
N VAL A 378 11.48 -32.98 0.71
CA VAL A 378 11.46 -32.66 -0.72
C VAL A 378 11.80 -31.18 -0.88
N VAL A 379 12.82 -30.85 -1.67
CA VAL A 379 13.37 -29.49 -1.77
C VAL A 379 13.47 -29.03 -3.21
N THR A 380 13.55 -27.72 -3.43
CA THR A 380 14.03 -27.17 -4.71
C THR A 380 15.49 -27.56 -4.94
N ASP A 381 15.76 -28.17 -6.09
CA ASP A 381 17.06 -28.69 -6.53
C ASP A 381 17.01 -28.93 -8.06
N GLY A 382 18.07 -29.50 -8.64
CA GLY A 382 18.12 -29.83 -10.07
C GLY A 382 17.14 -30.91 -10.55
N ASN A 383 16.32 -31.50 -9.68
CA ASN A 383 15.27 -32.46 -10.06
C ASN A 383 13.94 -31.78 -10.38
N TRP A 384 13.83 -30.47 -10.15
CA TRP A 384 12.67 -29.69 -10.57
C TRP A 384 12.70 -29.43 -12.07
N LYS A 385 11.52 -29.24 -12.63
CA LYS A 385 11.32 -28.83 -14.02
C LYS A 385 10.71 -27.45 -14.07
N SER A 386 11.03 -26.73 -15.13
CA SER A 386 10.48 -25.42 -15.44
C SER A 386 9.78 -25.43 -16.80
N TYR A 387 8.75 -24.59 -16.91
CA TYR A 387 8.02 -24.32 -18.14
C TYR A 387 7.74 -22.81 -18.21
N ASN A 388 8.04 -22.21 -19.36
CA ASN A 388 7.98 -20.76 -19.57
C ASN A 388 6.94 -20.36 -20.64
N ASN A 389 6.11 -21.30 -21.10
CA ASN A 389 5.07 -21.07 -22.09
C ASN A 389 3.65 -21.20 -21.49
N GLY A 390 3.45 -20.77 -20.24
CA GLY A 390 2.17 -20.87 -19.52
C GLY A 390 1.13 -19.81 -19.92
N PRO A 391 -0.05 -19.81 -19.28
CA PRO A 391 -1.17 -18.92 -19.65
C PRO A 391 -0.98 -17.46 -19.22
N ILE A 392 -0.24 -17.18 -18.14
CA ILE A 392 0.09 -15.80 -17.73
C ILE A 392 1.22 -15.29 -18.63
N ARG A 393 0.86 -14.54 -19.66
CA ARG A 393 1.75 -14.06 -20.73
C ARG A 393 2.45 -12.76 -20.39
N TYR A 394 1.82 -11.96 -19.54
CA TYR A 394 2.34 -10.70 -19.02
C TYR A 394 1.83 -10.56 -17.59
N GLN A 395 2.67 -10.05 -16.71
CA GLN A 395 2.29 -9.69 -15.37
C GLN A 395 3.11 -8.48 -14.91
N ASP A 396 2.43 -7.59 -14.19
CA ASP A 396 3.01 -6.45 -13.52
C ASP A 396 2.02 -6.01 -12.42
N TYR A 397 2.54 -5.78 -11.22
CA TYR A 397 1.71 -5.44 -10.08
C TYR A 397 0.89 -4.14 -10.29
N MET A 398 1.45 -3.17 -11.02
CA MET A 398 0.85 -1.86 -11.29
C MET A 398 0.07 -1.83 -12.60
N ASN A 399 0.61 -2.47 -13.64
CA ASN A 399 0.12 -2.32 -15.01
C ASN A 399 -0.98 -3.33 -15.37
N GLY A 400 -0.97 -4.53 -14.77
CA GLY A 400 -1.99 -5.55 -14.96
C GLY A 400 -1.45 -6.91 -15.39
N GLU A 401 -2.36 -7.78 -15.80
CA GLU A 401 -2.07 -9.16 -16.20
C GLU A 401 -2.64 -9.46 -17.60
N THR A 402 -1.86 -10.15 -18.45
CA THR A 402 -2.40 -10.77 -19.67
C THR A 402 -2.45 -12.28 -19.50
N TYR A 403 -3.65 -12.83 -19.56
CA TYR A 403 -3.90 -14.25 -19.47
C TYR A 403 -4.45 -14.81 -20.78
N ASP A 404 -3.77 -15.79 -21.36
CA ASP A 404 -4.21 -16.51 -22.55
C ASP A 404 -4.60 -17.94 -22.19
N ALA A 405 -5.89 -18.21 -22.06
CA ALA A 405 -6.42 -19.49 -21.63
C ALA A 405 -6.12 -20.63 -22.62
N ARG A 406 -5.74 -20.31 -23.87
CA ARG A 406 -5.32 -21.31 -24.87
C ARG A 406 -3.97 -21.96 -24.54
N TYR A 407 -3.20 -21.36 -23.63
CA TYR A 407 -1.90 -21.84 -23.14
C TYR A 407 -1.97 -22.52 -21.77
N GLU A 408 -3.18 -22.80 -21.27
CA GLU A 408 -3.34 -23.60 -20.06
C GLU A 408 -2.76 -25.01 -20.25
N VAL A 409 -1.91 -25.43 -19.32
CA VAL A 409 -1.34 -26.78 -19.31
C VAL A 409 -2.20 -27.63 -18.38
N GLU A 410 -3.03 -28.50 -18.95
CA GLU A 410 -3.96 -29.31 -18.16
C GLU A 410 -3.21 -30.20 -17.15
N ASN A 411 -3.67 -30.21 -15.89
CA ASN A 411 -3.20 -31.12 -14.83
C ASN A 411 -1.69 -31.04 -14.50
N TRP A 412 -1.02 -29.93 -14.84
CA TRP A 412 0.44 -29.79 -14.71
C TRP A 412 0.98 -29.96 -13.28
N HIS A 413 0.17 -29.60 -12.29
CA HIS A 413 0.44 -29.73 -10.85
C HIS A 413 -0.09 -31.04 -10.25
N THR A 414 -0.31 -32.07 -11.06
CA THR A 414 -0.67 -33.44 -10.62
C THR A 414 0.39 -34.45 -11.07
N ALA A 415 0.42 -35.62 -10.42
CA ALA A 415 1.33 -36.69 -10.76
C ALA A 415 0.95 -37.37 -12.09
N GLY A 416 1.94 -37.78 -12.88
CA GLY A 416 1.71 -38.40 -14.20
C GLY A 416 1.36 -37.40 -15.30
N CYS A 417 1.61 -36.10 -15.09
CA CYS A 417 1.42 -35.08 -16.11
C CYS A 417 2.27 -35.38 -17.35
N LYS A 418 1.75 -35.04 -18.53
CA LYS A 418 2.56 -34.99 -19.76
C LYS A 418 3.52 -33.81 -19.67
N GLU A 419 4.81 -34.09 -19.73
CA GLU A 419 5.86 -33.08 -19.56
C GLU A 419 6.40 -32.55 -20.89
N GLU A 420 5.57 -32.50 -21.93
CA GLU A 420 5.97 -31.97 -23.23
C GLU A 420 6.35 -30.49 -23.10
N GLY A 421 7.57 -30.14 -23.52
CA GLY A 421 8.13 -28.79 -23.42
C GLY A 421 8.65 -28.39 -22.03
N TRP A 422 8.52 -29.23 -21.00
CA TRP A 422 9.15 -29.00 -19.71
C TRP A 422 10.64 -29.32 -19.78
N ILE A 423 11.47 -28.43 -19.24
CA ILE A 423 12.93 -28.60 -19.17
C ILE A 423 13.40 -28.63 -17.71
N ALA A 424 14.64 -29.06 -17.47
CA ALA A 424 15.21 -29.00 -16.12
C ALA A 424 15.30 -27.55 -15.62
N ALA A 425 14.89 -27.31 -14.38
CA ALA A 425 15.03 -26.02 -13.74
C ALA A 425 16.52 -25.72 -13.50
N LYS A 426 16.90 -24.45 -13.63
CA LYS A 426 18.29 -24.00 -13.43
C LYS A 426 18.53 -23.72 -11.95
N VAL A 427 19.49 -24.41 -11.35
CA VAL A 427 19.97 -24.07 -9.99
C VAL A 427 20.74 -22.76 -10.03
N THR A 428 20.50 -21.90 -9.04
CA THR A 428 21.13 -20.58 -8.91
C THR A 428 21.40 -20.24 -7.44
N THR A 429 21.86 -19.02 -7.17
CA THR A 429 22.16 -18.55 -5.81
C THR A 429 21.32 -17.32 -5.46
N ALA A 430 21.12 -17.07 -4.17
CA ALA A 430 20.45 -15.85 -3.71
C ALA A 430 21.14 -14.57 -4.22
N GLY A 431 22.48 -14.59 -4.33
CA GLY A 431 23.25 -13.48 -4.86
C GLY A 431 22.99 -13.20 -6.35
N ASP A 432 22.83 -14.24 -7.17
CA ASP A 432 22.50 -14.10 -8.60
C ASP A 432 21.10 -13.51 -8.84
N LEU A 433 20.20 -13.73 -7.87
CA LEU A 433 18.83 -13.23 -7.84
C LEU A 433 18.69 -11.85 -7.18
N GLY A 434 19.72 -11.36 -6.48
CA GLY A 434 19.68 -10.09 -5.75
C GLY A 434 18.94 -10.14 -4.41
N VAL A 435 18.68 -11.32 -3.85
CA VAL A 435 17.91 -11.49 -2.61
C VAL A 435 18.78 -11.93 -1.42
N SER A 436 18.24 -11.77 -0.21
CA SER A 436 18.89 -12.17 1.04
C SER A 436 19.14 -13.69 1.07
N LYS A 437 20.33 -14.07 1.58
CA LYS A 437 20.73 -15.48 1.73
C LYS A 437 19.95 -16.22 2.83
N THR A 438 19.35 -15.48 3.76
CA THR A 438 18.67 -16.05 4.92
C THR A 438 17.25 -15.53 4.95
N PRO A 439 16.30 -16.19 4.27
CA PRO A 439 14.90 -15.86 4.39
C PRO A 439 14.46 -15.98 5.85
N VAL A 440 13.69 -15.01 6.33
CA VAL A 440 13.19 -14.95 7.69
C VAL A 440 11.69 -15.12 7.73
N TYR A 441 11.20 -15.70 8.81
CA TYR A 441 9.77 -15.74 9.07
C TYR A 441 9.30 -14.34 9.48
N THR A 442 8.16 -13.91 8.97
CA THR A 442 7.39 -12.83 9.60
C THR A 442 6.00 -13.34 9.96
N ALA A 443 5.51 -12.92 11.12
CA ALA A 443 4.19 -13.29 11.62
C ALA A 443 3.05 -12.43 11.04
N THR A 444 3.35 -11.49 10.14
CA THR A 444 2.34 -10.65 9.49
C THR A 444 1.33 -11.54 8.74
N PRO A 445 0.01 -11.36 8.96
CA PRO A 445 -1.00 -12.06 8.20
C PRO A 445 -0.82 -11.89 6.68
N PRO A 446 -1.26 -12.88 5.89
CA PRO A 446 -1.16 -12.79 4.44
C PRO A 446 -2.16 -11.79 3.84
N ILE A 447 -1.96 -11.40 2.59
CA ILE A 447 -2.97 -10.69 1.81
C ILE A 447 -4.00 -11.71 1.31
N ARG A 448 -5.30 -11.43 1.47
CA ARG A 448 -6.40 -12.30 1.03
C ARG A 448 -7.49 -11.49 0.35
N ALA A 449 -8.33 -12.17 -0.42
CA ALA A 449 -9.63 -11.62 -0.83
C ALA A 449 -10.58 -11.66 0.38
N GLY A 450 -10.93 -10.49 0.88
CA GLY A 450 -11.83 -10.34 2.01
C GLY A 450 -13.28 -10.15 1.56
N GLU A 451 -13.64 -8.92 1.22
CA GLU A 451 -14.99 -8.59 0.73
C GLU A 451 -15.13 -8.91 -0.76
N GLU A 452 -16.20 -9.62 -1.14
CA GLU A 452 -16.63 -9.80 -2.53
C GLU A 452 -17.75 -8.81 -2.87
N LEU A 453 -17.48 -7.86 -3.77
CA LEU A 453 -18.44 -6.84 -4.17
C LEU A 453 -19.10 -7.22 -5.50
N VAL A 454 -20.43 -7.35 -5.49
CA VAL A 454 -21.23 -7.47 -6.70
C VAL A 454 -21.56 -6.08 -7.26
N PRO A 455 -21.59 -5.91 -8.60
CA PRO A 455 -21.88 -4.61 -9.19
C PRO A 455 -23.30 -4.16 -8.83
N LYS A 456 -23.44 -2.92 -8.38
CA LYS A 456 -24.75 -2.30 -8.13
C LYS A 456 -25.48 -1.98 -9.42
N PHE A 457 -24.72 -1.70 -10.48
CA PHE A 457 -25.22 -1.33 -11.80
C PHE A 457 -24.17 -1.59 -12.87
N TYR A 458 -24.62 -1.73 -14.12
CA TYR A 458 -23.76 -1.73 -15.31
C TYR A 458 -24.37 -0.88 -16.42
N SER A 459 -23.54 -0.25 -17.24
CA SER A 459 -23.92 0.57 -18.39
C SER A 459 -23.14 0.22 -19.66
N SER A 460 -23.58 0.77 -20.78
CA SER A 460 -22.84 0.78 -22.04
C SER A 460 -22.75 2.20 -22.60
N PRO A 461 -21.71 2.96 -22.24
CA PRO A 461 -21.57 4.35 -22.66
C PRO A 461 -21.28 4.51 -24.16
N THR A 462 -20.62 3.52 -24.78
CA THR A 462 -20.28 3.50 -26.21
C THR A 462 -20.46 2.10 -26.80
N ALA A 463 -20.43 2.01 -28.14
CA ALA A 463 -20.38 0.71 -28.82
C ALA A 463 -19.15 -0.09 -28.36
N ASN A 464 -19.33 -1.38 -28.09
CA ASN A 464 -18.29 -2.32 -27.65
C ASN A 464 -17.74 -2.13 -26.22
N VAL A 465 -18.40 -1.33 -25.38
CA VAL A 465 -17.97 -1.07 -24.00
C VAL A 465 -19.08 -1.40 -23.00
N VAL A 466 -18.74 -2.14 -21.94
CA VAL A 466 -19.59 -2.32 -20.75
C VAL A 466 -18.84 -1.83 -19.52
N VAL A 467 -19.49 -1.02 -18.68
CA VAL A 467 -18.91 -0.49 -17.45
C VAL A 467 -19.73 -0.98 -16.26
N TYR A 468 -19.06 -1.51 -15.25
CA TYR A 468 -19.63 -1.97 -13.99
C TYR A 468 -19.27 -0.99 -12.87
N ASP A 469 -20.26 -0.63 -12.03
CA ASP A 469 -20.07 0.13 -10.79
C ASP A 469 -20.28 -0.80 -9.58
N PHE A 470 -19.22 -1.02 -8.80
CA PHE A 470 -19.28 -1.83 -7.58
C PHE A 470 -19.81 -1.04 -6.36
N GLY A 471 -19.97 0.28 -6.51
CA GLY A 471 -20.55 1.15 -5.48
C GLY A 471 -19.64 1.43 -4.30
N GLN A 472 -18.38 0.98 -4.36
CA GLN A 472 -17.34 1.14 -3.35
C GLN A 472 -15.98 1.15 -4.07
N ASN A 473 -15.15 2.16 -3.78
CA ASN A 473 -13.75 2.21 -4.19
C ASN A 473 -12.91 1.32 -3.27
N MET A 474 -12.09 0.44 -3.83
CA MET A 474 -11.31 -0.56 -3.10
C MET A 474 -9.99 -0.85 -3.81
N ALA A 475 -9.06 -1.51 -3.11
CA ALA A 475 -7.93 -2.17 -3.74
C ALA A 475 -8.24 -3.65 -3.99
N GLY A 476 -7.89 -4.17 -5.16
CA GLY A 476 -7.94 -5.60 -5.42
C GLY A 476 -8.01 -5.98 -6.88
N THR A 477 -8.70 -7.08 -7.17
CA THR A 477 -8.84 -7.66 -8.51
C THR A 477 -10.31 -7.99 -8.80
N VAL A 478 -10.59 -8.73 -9.87
CA VAL A 478 -11.95 -9.15 -10.24
C VAL A 478 -12.04 -10.66 -10.41
N SER A 479 -13.26 -11.18 -10.31
CA SER A 479 -13.62 -12.51 -10.79
C SER A 479 -14.77 -12.37 -11.77
N VAL A 480 -14.60 -12.87 -12.99
CA VAL A 480 -15.61 -12.74 -14.05
C VAL A 480 -15.76 -14.08 -14.75
N LYS A 481 -16.99 -14.61 -14.78
CA LYS A 481 -17.31 -15.77 -15.62
C LYS A 481 -17.67 -15.32 -17.03
N ILE A 482 -16.90 -15.79 -18.01
CA ILE A 482 -16.91 -15.37 -19.41
C ILE A 482 -17.29 -16.56 -20.29
N LYS A 483 -18.20 -16.35 -21.23
CA LYS A 483 -18.48 -17.33 -22.28
C LYS A 483 -18.40 -16.66 -23.65
N ALA A 484 -17.38 -17.04 -24.42
CA ALA A 484 -17.10 -16.51 -25.75
C ALA A 484 -16.33 -17.55 -26.60
N PRO A 485 -16.29 -17.41 -27.94
CA PRO A 485 -15.47 -18.26 -28.79
C PRO A 485 -13.97 -18.17 -28.47
N ALA A 486 -13.23 -19.24 -28.76
CA ALA A 486 -11.78 -19.28 -28.61
C ALA A 486 -11.09 -18.13 -29.37
N GLY A 487 -10.06 -17.53 -28.76
CA GLY A 487 -9.34 -16.39 -29.30
C GLY A 487 -10.05 -15.03 -29.13
N THR A 488 -11.24 -14.99 -28.51
CA THR A 488 -11.87 -13.72 -28.13
C THR A 488 -11.00 -13.02 -27.09
N LYS A 489 -10.49 -11.84 -27.43
CA LYS A 489 -9.67 -11.00 -26.56
C LYS A 489 -10.52 -9.91 -25.92
N LEU A 490 -10.46 -9.86 -24.60
CA LEU A 490 -11.16 -8.92 -23.75
C LEU A 490 -10.15 -8.07 -23.00
N LYS A 491 -10.41 -6.77 -22.92
CA LYS A 491 -9.62 -5.80 -22.17
C LYS A 491 -10.44 -5.30 -20.99
N PHE A 492 -9.84 -5.32 -19.81
CA PHE A 492 -10.42 -4.88 -18.54
C PHE A 492 -9.65 -3.65 -18.08
N THR A 493 -10.32 -2.51 -17.92
CA THR A 493 -9.72 -1.26 -17.45
C THR A 493 -10.39 -0.81 -16.16
N TYR A 494 -9.60 -0.29 -15.23
CA TYR A 494 -10.05 0.06 -13.89
C TYR A 494 -9.89 1.55 -13.60
N GLY A 495 -10.74 2.09 -12.73
CA GLY A 495 -10.60 3.47 -12.24
C GLY A 495 -11.53 3.81 -11.08
N GLU A 496 -11.20 4.90 -10.41
CA GLU A 496 -11.87 5.35 -9.18
C GLU A 496 -13.14 6.16 -9.46
N ILE A 497 -13.20 6.80 -10.64
CA ILE A 497 -14.31 7.66 -11.08
C ILE A 497 -14.62 7.44 -12.58
N LEU A 498 -15.79 7.88 -13.01
CA LEU A 498 -16.19 7.89 -14.41
C LEU A 498 -15.97 9.27 -15.04
N ASN A 499 -15.78 9.28 -16.35
CA ASN A 499 -15.96 10.47 -17.15
C ASN A 499 -17.43 10.91 -17.08
N GLU A 500 -17.69 12.15 -16.65
CA GLU A 500 -19.04 12.70 -16.61
C GLU A 500 -19.21 13.82 -17.64
N LYS A 501 -20.44 14.05 -18.11
CA LYS A 501 -20.74 15.18 -19.02
C LYS A 501 -20.36 16.54 -18.42
N LYS A 502 -20.48 16.65 -17.10
CA LYS A 502 -20.14 17.85 -16.35
C LYS A 502 -18.67 17.92 -15.92
N LEU A 503 -17.86 16.89 -16.18
CA LEU A 503 -16.44 16.89 -15.84
C LEU A 503 -15.63 17.62 -16.91
N GLU A 504 -15.11 18.81 -16.60
CA GLU A 504 -14.45 19.69 -17.59
C GLU A 504 -13.16 19.11 -18.19
N ASN A 505 -12.46 18.25 -17.44
CA ASN A 505 -11.15 17.70 -17.80
C ASN A 505 -11.14 16.18 -18.01
N SER A 506 -12.29 15.67 -18.50
CA SER A 506 -12.50 14.29 -18.93
C SER A 506 -11.40 13.76 -19.89
N ASP A 507 -11.20 12.45 -19.91
CA ASP A 507 -10.25 11.73 -20.78
C ASP A 507 -10.92 10.66 -21.65
N GLY A 508 -12.25 10.62 -21.66
CA GLY A 508 -13.03 9.63 -22.38
C GLY A 508 -14.49 10.08 -22.57
N ASN A 509 -15.30 9.22 -23.18
CA ASN A 509 -16.71 9.52 -23.37
C ASN A 509 -17.48 9.48 -22.04
N PRO A 510 -18.54 10.29 -21.85
CA PRO A 510 -19.33 10.23 -20.63
C PRO A 510 -19.82 8.80 -20.31
N GLY A 511 -19.56 8.36 -19.09
CA GLY A 511 -19.85 7.01 -18.59
C GLY A 511 -18.72 6.00 -18.73
N THR A 512 -17.62 6.32 -19.43
CA THR A 512 -16.41 5.46 -19.45
C THR A 512 -15.54 5.72 -18.22
N VAL A 513 -14.64 4.80 -17.91
CA VAL A 513 -13.70 4.95 -16.77
C VAL A 513 -12.74 6.12 -17.01
N PHE A 514 -12.55 6.98 -16.00
CA PHE A 514 -11.55 8.06 -15.98
C PHE A 514 -10.22 7.55 -15.45
N ARG A 515 -9.11 7.91 -16.11
CA ARG A 515 -7.81 7.25 -15.94
C ARG A 515 -6.62 8.21 -15.82
N LYS A 516 -6.77 9.50 -16.11
CA LYS A 516 -5.69 10.50 -15.97
C LYS A 516 -5.06 10.52 -14.58
N ASN A 517 -5.81 10.21 -13.51
CA ASN A 517 -5.29 10.18 -12.14
C ASN A 517 -4.48 8.93 -11.78
N LEU A 518 -4.36 7.96 -12.70
CA LEU A 518 -3.55 6.74 -12.51
C LEU A 518 -2.05 6.97 -12.75
N SER A 519 -1.66 8.20 -13.12
CA SER A 519 -0.28 8.56 -13.45
C SER A 519 0.25 7.67 -14.58
N ASP A 520 1.31 6.90 -14.34
CA ASP A 520 1.90 5.95 -15.29
C ASP A 520 1.44 4.50 -15.12
N ALA A 521 0.51 4.21 -14.20
CA ALA A 521 -0.06 2.87 -14.09
C ALA A 521 -1.04 2.59 -15.22
N GLN A 522 -0.82 1.50 -15.95
CA GLN A 522 -1.79 1.05 -16.94
C GLN A 522 -3.07 0.51 -16.31
N ALA A 523 -3.03 -0.14 -15.13
CA ALA A 523 -4.22 -0.73 -14.50
C ALA A 523 -5.20 -1.36 -15.52
N THR A 524 -4.67 -2.30 -16.32
CA THR A 524 -5.37 -2.93 -17.45
C THR A 524 -5.03 -4.40 -17.54
N ASP A 525 -6.04 -5.25 -17.50
CA ASP A 525 -5.87 -6.68 -17.71
C ASP A 525 -6.41 -7.12 -19.06
N TYR A 526 -5.89 -8.23 -19.57
CA TYR A 526 -6.33 -8.85 -20.81
C TYR A 526 -6.61 -10.33 -20.62
N TYR A 527 -7.74 -10.79 -21.15
CA TYR A 527 -8.12 -12.19 -21.16
C TYR A 527 -8.37 -12.68 -22.59
N ILE A 528 -7.77 -13.80 -22.96
CA ILE A 528 -7.99 -14.47 -24.25
C ILE A 528 -8.66 -15.81 -24.00
N CYS A 529 -9.89 -15.96 -24.48
CA CYS A 529 -10.73 -17.12 -24.20
C CYS A 529 -10.21 -18.38 -24.91
N LYS A 530 -10.33 -19.55 -24.28
CA LYS A 530 -10.08 -20.87 -24.91
C LYS A 530 -11.30 -21.45 -25.63
N GLY A 531 -12.48 -20.86 -25.44
CA GLY A 531 -13.73 -21.27 -26.09
C GLY A 531 -14.50 -22.35 -25.33
N ASP A 532 -14.44 -22.37 -24.00
CA ASP A 532 -15.12 -23.38 -23.18
C ASP A 532 -16.66 -23.23 -23.30
N PRO A 533 -17.40 -24.27 -23.73
CA PRO A 533 -18.85 -24.21 -23.83
C PRO A 533 -19.56 -23.97 -22.48
N ASP A 534 -18.95 -24.31 -21.35
CA ASP A 534 -19.52 -24.12 -20.00
C ASP A 534 -19.15 -22.78 -19.37
N GLY A 535 -18.30 -22.01 -20.06
CA GLY A 535 -17.75 -20.72 -19.64
C GLY A 535 -16.46 -20.88 -18.83
N GLU A 536 -15.67 -19.82 -18.84
CA GLU A 536 -14.33 -19.72 -18.26
C GLU A 536 -14.32 -18.68 -17.15
N VAL A 537 -13.45 -18.81 -16.15
CA VAL A 537 -13.32 -17.82 -15.08
C VAL A 537 -12.00 -17.07 -15.26
N PHE A 538 -12.11 -15.74 -15.34
CA PHE A 538 -10.97 -14.85 -15.30
C PHE A 538 -10.85 -14.23 -13.90
N SER A 539 -9.71 -14.44 -13.25
CA SER A 539 -9.40 -13.90 -11.93
C SER A 539 -7.89 -13.65 -11.81
N PRO A 540 -7.38 -12.47 -12.18
CA PRO A 540 -5.95 -12.15 -12.11
C PRO A 540 -5.40 -12.34 -10.71
N THR A 541 -4.16 -12.85 -10.62
CA THR A 541 -3.52 -13.17 -9.34
C THR A 541 -2.16 -12.51 -9.15
N MET A 542 -1.57 -11.98 -10.22
CA MET A 542 -0.25 -11.34 -10.21
C MET A 542 -0.33 -9.81 -10.16
N THR A 543 -1.53 -9.24 -10.09
CA THR A 543 -1.75 -7.79 -10.13
C THR A 543 -2.88 -7.36 -9.19
N SER A 544 -2.91 -6.07 -8.86
CA SER A 544 -3.95 -5.42 -8.07
C SER A 544 -4.21 -4.02 -8.59
N HIS A 545 -5.42 -3.52 -8.45
CA HIS A 545 -5.88 -2.21 -8.92
C HIS A 545 -6.65 -1.49 -7.82
N GLY A 546 -6.59 -0.16 -7.78
CA GLY A 546 -7.48 0.67 -6.96
C GLY A 546 -8.65 1.17 -7.81
N PHE A 547 -9.87 0.73 -7.52
CA PHE A 547 -11.03 1.05 -8.35
C PHE A 547 -12.37 0.92 -7.66
N ARG A 548 -13.34 1.66 -8.20
CA ARG A 548 -14.79 1.45 -8.01
C ARG A 548 -15.45 0.96 -9.29
N TYR A 549 -14.88 1.33 -10.44
CA TYR A 549 -15.45 1.06 -11.75
C TYR A 549 -14.51 0.15 -12.55
N MET A 550 -15.10 -0.82 -13.24
CA MET A 550 -14.42 -1.68 -14.19
C MET A 550 -15.10 -1.55 -15.55
N GLN A 551 -14.30 -1.36 -16.59
CA GLN A 551 -14.74 -1.31 -17.98
C GLN A 551 -14.20 -2.52 -18.75
N ILE A 552 -15.09 -3.21 -19.48
CA ILE A 552 -14.75 -4.33 -20.37
C ILE A 552 -14.95 -3.92 -21.83
N GLU A 553 -13.94 -4.18 -22.66
CA GLU A 553 -13.92 -3.89 -24.09
C GLU A 553 -13.53 -5.15 -24.90
N GLY A 554 -14.17 -5.36 -26.05
CA GLY A 554 -13.79 -6.42 -27.00
C GLY A 554 -12.93 -5.88 -28.14
N GLU A 555 -11.66 -6.29 -28.25
CA GLU A 555 -10.73 -5.67 -29.23
C GLU A 555 -11.06 -5.95 -30.70
N ASN A 556 -11.68 -7.08 -31.02
CA ASN A 556 -11.97 -7.50 -32.41
C ASN A 556 -13.36 -8.13 -32.58
N LYS A 557 -14.22 -7.96 -31.58
CA LYS A 557 -15.54 -8.60 -31.49
C LYS A 557 -16.49 -7.63 -30.82
N ASN A 558 -17.75 -7.69 -31.24
CA ASN A 558 -18.82 -7.02 -30.53
C ASN A 558 -18.90 -7.58 -29.10
N VAL A 559 -18.59 -6.76 -28.08
CA VAL A 559 -18.61 -7.16 -26.66
C VAL A 559 -19.99 -7.70 -26.23
N TYR A 560 -21.06 -7.28 -26.92
CA TYR A 560 -22.43 -7.76 -26.66
C TYR A 560 -22.67 -9.20 -27.12
N ALA A 561 -21.77 -9.76 -27.92
CA ALA A 561 -21.79 -11.19 -28.26
C ALA A 561 -21.13 -12.06 -27.17
N VAL A 562 -20.54 -11.44 -26.14
CA VAL A 562 -19.92 -12.12 -25.00
C VAL A 562 -20.89 -12.17 -23.85
N MET A 563 -21.02 -13.34 -23.24
CA MET A 563 -21.82 -13.50 -22.02
C MET A 563 -20.92 -13.36 -20.79
N PHE A 564 -21.19 -12.34 -19.99
CA PHE A 564 -20.61 -12.15 -18.66
C PHE A 564 -21.61 -12.59 -17.60
N SER A 565 -21.14 -13.32 -16.60
CA SER A 565 -21.92 -13.73 -15.43
C SER A 565 -21.01 -13.78 -14.20
N ASP A 566 -21.61 -13.82 -13.01
CA ASP A 566 -20.87 -13.87 -11.74
C ASP A 566 -19.74 -12.83 -11.64
N VAL A 567 -20.05 -11.59 -12.05
CA VAL A 567 -19.09 -10.48 -12.06
C VAL A 567 -18.90 -9.98 -10.63
N LYS A 568 -17.68 -10.04 -10.13
CA LYS A 568 -17.31 -9.61 -8.78
C LYS A 568 -16.02 -8.79 -8.79
N ALA A 569 -15.95 -7.81 -7.90
CA ALA A 569 -14.70 -7.22 -7.47
C ALA A 569 -14.27 -7.89 -6.15
N LEU A 570 -13.01 -8.29 -6.06
CA LEU A 570 -12.44 -8.97 -4.90
C LEU A 570 -11.54 -7.97 -4.17
N ALA A 571 -11.95 -7.50 -2.99
CA ALA A 571 -11.15 -6.59 -2.19
C ALA A 571 -9.96 -7.33 -1.59
N LEU A 572 -8.74 -6.94 -1.95
CA LEU A 572 -7.51 -7.54 -1.46
C LEU A 572 -6.90 -6.67 -0.38
N TYR A 573 -6.61 -7.26 0.78
CA TYR A 573 -5.91 -6.58 1.88
C TYR A 573 -5.26 -7.59 2.82
N THR A 574 -4.34 -7.13 3.66
CA THR A 574 -3.75 -7.93 4.74
C THR A 574 -4.87 -8.35 5.68
N ASP A 575 -4.99 -9.66 5.94
CA ASP A 575 -6.08 -10.26 6.72
C ASP A 575 -5.97 -9.95 8.22
N LEU A 576 -6.17 -8.68 8.55
CA LEU A 576 -6.22 -8.17 9.92
C LEU A 576 -7.67 -8.20 10.41
N SER A 577 -7.85 -8.65 11.65
CA SER A 577 -9.18 -8.69 12.27
C SER A 577 -9.72 -7.28 12.50
N ARG A 578 -10.99 -7.03 12.13
CA ARG A 578 -11.66 -5.77 12.45
C ARG A 578 -11.93 -5.68 13.95
N THR A 579 -11.46 -4.62 14.59
CA THR A 579 -11.56 -4.41 16.04
C THR A 579 -12.47 -3.25 16.42
N GLY A 580 -12.81 -2.37 15.49
CA GLY A 580 -13.58 -1.15 15.76
C GLY A 580 -14.89 -1.02 14.99
N THR A 581 -15.89 -0.40 15.63
CA THR A 581 -17.17 -0.03 15.02
C THR A 581 -17.63 1.35 15.51
N PHE A 582 -18.27 2.12 14.64
CA PHE A 582 -18.93 3.39 14.97
C PHE A 582 -20.24 3.55 14.19
N GLU A 583 -21.27 4.08 14.85
CA GLU A 583 -22.55 4.49 14.26
C GLU A 583 -23.11 5.68 15.05
N SER A 584 -23.73 6.63 14.36
CA SER A 584 -24.34 7.83 14.93
C SER A 584 -25.67 8.17 14.23
N SER A 585 -26.38 9.17 14.74
CA SER A 585 -27.59 9.69 14.08
C SER A 585 -27.31 10.51 12.80
N ASN A 586 -26.04 10.74 12.43
CA ASN A 586 -25.67 11.47 11.21
C ASN A 586 -25.15 10.48 10.15
N GLU A 587 -25.93 10.26 9.09
CA GLU A 587 -25.61 9.29 8.04
C GLU A 587 -24.36 9.66 7.24
N LEU A 588 -24.09 10.96 7.04
CA LEU A 588 -22.88 11.42 6.35
C LEU A 588 -21.63 11.15 7.20
N LEU A 589 -21.73 11.34 8.52
CA LEU A 589 -20.64 11.02 9.45
C LEU A 589 -20.39 9.51 9.50
N ASN A 590 -21.45 8.69 9.50
CA ASN A 590 -21.32 7.23 9.42
C ASN A 590 -20.65 6.80 8.10
N ARG A 591 -20.97 7.48 6.99
CA ARG A 591 -20.31 7.26 5.71
C ARG A 591 -18.85 7.68 5.74
N TYR A 592 -18.50 8.81 6.35
CA TYR A 592 -17.09 9.23 6.53
C TYR A 592 -16.29 8.20 7.33
N TYR A 593 -16.84 7.69 8.44
CA TYR A 593 -16.23 6.61 9.21
C TYR A 593 -15.94 5.38 8.33
N LEU A 594 -16.92 4.94 7.53
CA LEU A 594 -16.74 3.83 6.60
C LEU A 594 -15.72 4.16 5.50
N ASN A 595 -15.68 5.39 4.99
CA ASN A 595 -14.71 5.82 4.00
C ASN A 595 -13.28 5.74 4.57
N SER A 596 -13.07 6.15 5.83
CA SER A 596 -11.80 5.99 6.53
C SER A 596 -11.40 4.52 6.64
N TYR A 597 -12.33 3.64 7.05
CA TYR A 597 -12.09 2.20 7.12
C TYR A 597 -11.75 1.58 5.75
N TRP A 598 -12.48 1.92 4.69
CA TRP A 598 -12.20 1.43 3.34
C TRP A 598 -10.85 1.93 2.80
N SER A 599 -10.48 3.19 3.09
CA SER A 599 -9.15 3.70 2.78
C SER A 599 -8.06 2.95 3.55
N ASN A 600 -8.32 2.57 4.80
CA ASN A 600 -7.37 1.79 5.61
C ASN A 600 -7.09 0.43 4.99
N ILE A 601 -8.13 -0.39 4.77
CA ILE A 601 -7.94 -1.77 4.30
C ILE A 601 -7.39 -1.79 2.87
N SER A 602 -7.84 -0.88 1.99
CA SER A 602 -7.35 -0.79 0.60
C SER A 602 -5.83 -0.57 0.52
N ASN A 603 -5.27 0.06 1.55
CA ASN A 603 -3.88 0.47 1.58
C ASN A 603 -3.01 -0.36 2.52
N PHE A 604 -3.57 -1.39 3.16
CA PHE A 604 -2.82 -2.30 4.01
C PHE A 604 -2.51 -3.59 3.23
N LEU A 605 -1.62 -3.48 2.25
CA LEU A 605 -1.19 -4.58 1.36
C LEU A 605 0.24 -5.02 1.72
N ASN A 606 0.41 -5.72 2.85
CA ASN A 606 1.69 -6.09 3.50
C ASN A 606 2.57 -4.91 3.98
N THR A 607 2.34 -3.72 3.45
CA THR A 607 2.94 -2.43 3.80
C THR A 607 1.83 -1.36 3.74
N PRO A 608 1.84 -0.33 4.62
CA PRO A 608 0.84 0.75 4.58
C PRO A 608 1.09 1.68 3.39
N THR A 609 0.53 1.37 2.23
CA THR A 609 0.73 2.14 1.00
C THR A 609 -0.06 3.44 1.03
N ASP A 610 0.47 4.53 0.49
CA ASP A 610 -0.24 5.80 0.40
C ASP A 610 -1.57 5.69 -0.39
N CYS A 611 -1.53 5.07 -1.58
CA CYS A 611 -2.69 4.84 -2.43
C CYS A 611 -2.61 3.49 -3.16
N PRO A 612 -3.74 2.91 -3.62
CA PRO A 612 -3.72 1.58 -4.23
C PRO A 612 -3.83 1.55 -5.77
N GLN A 613 -4.02 2.70 -6.46
CA GLN A 613 -4.38 2.75 -7.88
C GLN A 613 -3.23 3.13 -8.82
N ARG A 614 -2.48 4.21 -8.52
CA ARG A 614 -1.52 4.83 -9.46
C ARG A 614 -0.15 4.16 -9.40
N GLY A 615 0.78 4.58 -10.27
CA GLY A 615 2.16 4.08 -10.35
C GLY A 615 3.04 4.53 -9.17
N GLU A 616 2.60 4.29 -7.94
CA GLU A 616 3.23 4.72 -6.69
C GLU A 616 3.12 3.63 -5.62
N ARG A 617 1.94 3.49 -4.98
CA ARG A 617 1.59 2.47 -3.98
C ARG A 617 2.73 2.17 -3.01
N THR A 618 3.26 3.20 -2.39
CA THR A 618 4.51 3.16 -1.60
C THR A 618 4.23 3.32 -0.12
N GLY A 619 5.01 2.61 0.69
CA GLY A 619 4.88 2.66 2.15
C GLY A 619 5.38 3.97 2.72
N TRP A 620 4.66 5.07 2.53
CA TRP A 620 5.06 6.39 3.01
C TRP A 620 4.93 6.49 4.54
N ALA A 621 6.02 6.92 5.17
CA ALA A 621 6.16 6.94 6.62
C ALA A 621 5.26 8.01 7.27
N GLY A 622 5.15 9.19 6.66
CA GLY A 622 4.31 10.28 7.14
C GLY A 622 2.83 9.92 7.11
N ASP A 623 2.36 9.28 6.06
CA ASP A 623 1.00 8.78 5.97
C ASP A 623 0.74 7.77 7.09
N ALA A 624 1.59 6.72 7.16
CA ALA A 624 1.42 5.62 8.10
C ALA A 624 1.39 6.08 9.57
N GLN A 625 2.22 7.05 9.96
CA GLN A 625 2.28 7.52 11.34
C GLN A 625 1.04 8.34 11.73
N LEU A 626 0.56 9.22 10.85
CA LEU A 626 -0.65 10.03 11.08
C LEU A 626 -1.89 9.15 11.28
N TYR A 627 -1.98 8.06 10.52
CA TYR A 627 -3.14 7.16 10.55
C TYR A 627 -3.00 6.02 11.57
N SER A 628 -1.82 5.81 12.16
CA SER A 628 -1.52 4.62 12.97
C SER A 628 -2.51 4.37 14.11
N ARG A 629 -2.92 5.41 14.84
CA ARG A 629 -3.90 5.28 15.94
C ARG A 629 -5.32 4.99 15.44
N THR A 630 -5.74 5.58 14.31
CA THR A 630 -7.01 5.19 13.67
C THR A 630 -6.98 3.74 13.19
N ALA A 631 -5.88 3.31 12.57
CA ALA A 631 -5.73 1.93 12.10
C ALA A 631 -5.82 0.91 13.25
N THR A 632 -5.23 1.20 14.41
CA THR A 632 -5.26 0.27 15.56
C THR A 632 -6.59 0.25 16.31
N PHE A 633 -7.47 1.25 16.09
CA PHE A 633 -8.88 1.16 16.46
C PHE A 633 -9.68 0.32 15.46
N ASN A 634 -9.43 0.48 14.16
CA ASN A 634 -10.18 -0.20 13.11
C ASN A 634 -9.82 -1.69 12.98
N LEU A 635 -8.55 -2.03 13.13
CA LEU A 635 -7.97 -3.35 12.88
C LEU A 635 -7.01 -3.77 14.00
N ASP A 636 -6.84 -5.07 14.22
CA ASP A 636 -5.71 -5.62 14.99
C ASP A 636 -4.43 -5.50 14.14
N ALA A 637 -3.77 -4.35 14.26
CA ALA A 637 -2.67 -3.94 13.40
C ALA A 637 -1.27 -4.10 14.03
N ILE A 638 -1.14 -4.75 15.19
CA ILE A 638 0.15 -4.84 15.90
C ILE A 638 1.25 -5.50 15.04
N THR A 639 1.00 -6.71 14.51
CA THR A 639 1.98 -7.45 13.71
C THR A 639 2.29 -6.80 12.35
N PHE A 640 1.33 -6.02 11.83
CA PHE A 640 1.50 -5.26 10.60
C PHE A 640 2.48 -4.10 10.81
N PHE A 641 2.26 -3.31 11.87
CA PHE A 641 3.16 -2.19 12.18
C PHE A 641 4.50 -2.65 12.77
N GLU A 642 4.57 -3.77 13.51
CA GLU A 642 5.86 -4.35 13.92
C GLU A 642 6.76 -4.66 12.71
N LYS A 643 6.18 -5.27 11.67
CA LYS A 643 6.86 -5.52 10.40
C LYS A 643 7.24 -4.22 9.70
N TYR A 644 6.35 -3.24 9.65
CA TYR A 644 6.64 -1.96 9.01
C TYR A 644 7.75 -1.18 9.73
N CYS A 645 7.72 -1.14 11.06
CA CYS A 645 8.81 -0.61 11.88
C CYS A 645 10.13 -1.33 11.59
N LYS A 646 10.11 -2.65 11.39
CA LYS A 646 11.32 -3.39 10.99
C LYS A 646 11.81 -2.95 9.61
N ASP A 647 10.93 -2.72 8.63
CA ASP A 647 11.32 -2.22 7.31
C ASP A 647 11.92 -0.80 7.40
N LEU A 648 11.36 0.08 8.23
CA LEU A 648 11.95 1.41 8.52
C LEU A 648 13.35 1.29 9.14
N ARG A 649 13.53 0.43 10.15
CA ARG A 649 14.83 0.17 10.78
C ARG A 649 15.87 -0.34 9.78
N LEU A 650 15.46 -1.22 8.87
CA LEU A 650 16.34 -1.75 7.83
C LEU A 650 16.74 -0.69 6.81
N GLY A 651 15.91 0.32 6.58
CA GLY A 651 16.20 1.47 5.74
C GLY A 651 17.01 2.58 6.43
N GLN A 652 17.15 2.55 7.76
CA GLN A 652 17.81 3.60 8.53
C GLN A 652 19.28 3.80 8.09
N GLY A 653 19.63 5.06 7.78
CA GLY A 653 20.97 5.44 7.35
C GLY A 653 22.04 5.26 8.41
N SER A 654 23.31 5.33 7.99
CA SER A 654 24.45 5.34 8.92
C SER A 654 24.45 6.58 9.81
N ASN A 655 24.00 7.73 9.29
CA ASN A 655 23.75 8.99 10.00
C ASN A 655 22.58 8.92 11.01
N GLY A 656 21.82 7.82 11.06
CA GLY A 656 20.67 7.67 11.96
C GLY A 656 19.33 8.09 11.35
N GLY A 657 19.32 8.72 10.17
CA GLY A 657 18.07 9.17 9.53
C GLY A 657 17.21 8.02 9.02
N ILE A 658 15.92 8.10 9.27
CA ILE A 658 14.90 7.17 8.78
C ILE A 658 14.40 7.62 7.40
N PRO A 659 14.26 6.71 6.42
CA PRO A 659 13.75 7.07 5.10
C PRO A 659 12.27 7.49 5.18
N GLU A 660 11.86 8.37 4.28
CA GLU A 660 10.47 8.86 4.16
C GLU A 660 9.46 7.78 3.73
N ALA A 661 9.94 6.63 3.28
CA ALA A 661 9.12 5.47 2.95
C ALA A 661 9.88 4.15 3.23
N ALA A 662 9.14 3.09 3.55
CA ALA A 662 9.67 1.75 3.75
C ALA A 662 8.86 0.66 2.99
N PRO A 663 9.52 -0.30 2.33
CA PRO A 663 10.97 -0.38 2.10
C PRO A 663 11.50 0.82 1.30
N ALA A 664 12.74 1.23 1.60
CA ALA A 664 13.31 2.48 1.08
C ALA A 664 13.29 2.52 -0.47
N PRO A 665 12.78 3.60 -1.08
CA PRO A 665 12.80 3.77 -2.53
C PRO A 665 14.23 3.99 -3.05
N THR A 666 14.46 3.72 -4.34
CA THR A 666 15.78 3.84 -4.98
C THR A 666 16.31 5.27 -5.04
N TRP A 667 15.41 6.25 -5.06
CA TRP A 667 15.71 7.68 -5.00
C TRP A 667 15.75 8.21 -3.56
N GLY A 668 15.28 7.42 -2.60
CA GLY A 668 15.23 7.81 -1.20
C GLY A 668 16.63 8.02 -0.65
N SER A 669 16.86 9.22 -0.12
CA SER A 669 18.07 9.48 0.67
C SER A 669 17.83 9.02 2.11
N SER A 670 18.87 8.58 2.82
CA SER A 670 18.78 8.31 4.25
C SER A 670 18.77 9.61 5.09
N ASN A 671 18.07 10.62 4.60
CA ASN A 671 17.95 11.93 5.24
C ASN A 671 16.62 12.01 5.98
N VAL A 672 16.63 12.78 7.04
CA VAL A 672 15.50 13.00 7.92
C VAL A 672 14.53 14.02 7.32
N VAL A 673 13.24 13.67 7.30
CA VAL A 673 12.14 14.54 6.85
C VAL A 673 11.10 14.63 7.97
N ASN A 674 11.02 15.77 8.66
CA ASN A 674 10.04 15.94 9.74
C ASN A 674 8.61 15.72 9.25
N GLY A 675 7.79 15.07 10.06
CA GLY A 675 6.44 14.62 9.73
C GLY A 675 6.42 13.25 9.03
N TRP A 676 7.54 12.78 8.48
CA TRP A 676 7.66 11.49 7.80
C TRP A 676 8.60 10.54 8.54
N SER A 677 9.86 10.92 8.75
CA SER A 677 10.86 10.08 9.42
C SER A 677 10.54 9.87 10.92
N ASP A 678 9.79 10.79 11.52
CA ASP A 678 9.23 10.69 12.88
C ASP A 678 8.33 9.45 13.08
N ALA A 679 7.87 8.80 12.00
CA ALA A 679 7.14 7.54 12.07
C ALA A 679 7.85 6.46 12.86
N MET A 680 9.19 6.44 12.84
CA MET A 680 9.96 5.46 13.61
C MET A 680 9.85 5.68 15.13
N VAL A 681 9.42 6.85 15.57
CA VAL A 681 9.17 7.19 16.98
C VAL A 681 7.68 7.07 17.31
N ILE A 682 6.82 7.64 16.45
CA ILE A 682 5.39 7.79 16.72
C ILE A 682 4.63 6.47 16.61
N ILE A 683 4.96 5.60 15.63
CA ILE A 683 4.29 4.31 15.48
C ILE A 683 4.59 3.40 16.68
N PRO A 684 5.86 3.16 17.11
CA PRO A 684 6.12 2.36 18.31
C PRO A 684 5.44 2.85 19.57
N TRP A 685 5.40 4.17 19.78
CA TRP A 685 4.70 4.76 20.92
C TRP A 685 3.18 4.51 20.85
N THR A 686 2.57 4.70 19.67
CA THR A 686 1.15 4.43 19.45
C THR A 686 0.79 2.97 19.69
N LEU A 687 1.63 2.03 19.25
CA LEU A 687 1.44 0.60 19.52
C LEU A 687 1.52 0.28 21.01
N TYR A 688 2.49 0.88 21.73
CA TYR A 688 2.58 0.74 23.18
C TYR A 688 1.33 1.29 23.88
N GLN A 689 0.82 2.44 23.46
CA GLN A 689 -0.42 3.00 24.01
C GLN A 689 -1.62 2.09 23.77
N GLN A 690 -1.81 1.64 22.53
CA GLN A 690 -2.99 0.87 22.16
C GLN A 690 -3.00 -0.57 22.70
N TYR A 691 -1.82 -1.21 22.76
CA TYR A 691 -1.70 -2.64 23.06
C TYR A 691 -0.99 -2.95 24.39
N GLY A 692 -0.33 -1.96 25.00
CA GLY A 692 0.48 -2.15 26.20
C GLY A 692 1.79 -2.90 25.94
N ASP A 693 2.15 -3.23 24.70
CA ASP A 693 3.32 -4.07 24.45
C ASP A 693 4.64 -3.31 24.57
N VAL A 694 5.31 -3.46 25.71
CA VAL A 694 6.63 -2.86 25.99
C VAL A 694 7.71 -3.34 25.02
N ARG A 695 7.58 -4.56 24.45
CA ARG A 695 8.60 -5.13 23.53
C ARG A 695 8.74 -4.29 22.28
N VAL A 696 7.64 -3.68 21.81
CA VAL A 696 7.67 -2.78 20.65
C VAL A 696 8.60 -1.59 20.93
N LEU A 697 8.62 -1.05 22.14
CA LEU A 697 9.58 -0.02 22.52
C LEU A 697 11.00 -0.59 22.62
N GLU A 698 11.19 -1.73 23.27
CA GLU A 698 12.51 -2.37 23.43
C GLU A 698 13.20 -2.63 22.09
N GLU A 699 12.46 -3.18 21.12
CA GLU A 699 12.98 -3.54 19.79
C GLU A 699 13.31 -2.33 18.91
N ASN A 700 12.65 -1.19 19.17
CA ASN A 700 12.78 0.02 18.34
C ASN A 700 13.61 1.12 19.00
N PHE A 701 13.86 1.07 20.30
CA PHE A 701 14.43 2.18 21.07
C PHE A 701 15.72 2.73 20.46
N THR A 702 16.64 1.85 20.05
CA THR A 702 17.90 2.29 19.42
C THR A 702 17.67 3.05 18.11
N ALA A 703 16.71 2.63 17.29
CA ALA A 703 16.38 3.33 16.05
C ALA A 703 15.73 4.69 16.35
N MET A 704 14.82 4.74 17.34
CA MET A 704 14.18 5.97 17.82
C MET A 704 15.21 7.00 18.30
N THR A 705 16.17 6.59 19.13
CA THR A 705 17.22 7.49 19.64
C THR A 705 18.13 8.01 18.53
N ARG A 706 18.49 7.15 17.56
CA ARG A 706 19.34 7.52 16.42
C ARG A 706 18.63 8.49 15.48
N GLU A 707 17.33 8.35 15.29
CA GLU A 707 16.53 9.31 14.53
C GLU A 707 16.56 10.69 15.20
N VAL A 708 16.23 10.77 16.50
CA VAL A 708 16.27 12.05 17.24
C VAL A 708 17.66 12.66 17.29
N ASP A 709 18.70 11.85 17.49
CA ASP A 709 20.09 12.35 17.43
C ASP A 709 20.42 12.90 16.03
N CYS A 710 19.91 12.29 14.95
CA CYS A 710 20.04 12.82 13.59
C CYS A 710 19.28 14.15 13.41
N LEU A 711 18.09 14.33 14.03
CA LEU A 711 17.38 15.62 14.06
C LEU A 711 18.28 16.72 14.65
N VAL A 712 18.93 16.41 15.78
CA VAL A 712 19.82 17.32 16.51
C VAL A 712 21.04 17.68 15.68
N GLU A 713 21.69 16.68 15.05
CA GLU A 713 22.86 16.90 14.19
C GLU A 713 22.56 17.78 12.96
N ASN A 714 21.30 17.78 12.49
CA ASN A 714 20.84 18.61 11.37
C ASN A 714 20.13 19.90 11.82
N SER A 715 20.27 20.27 13.10
CA SER A 715 19.74 21.53 13.66
C SER A 715 20.84 22.57 13.87
N THR A 716 20.45 23.84 13.93
CA THR A 716 21.31 24.96 14.32
C THR A 716 21.03 25.37 15.77
N LEU A 717 21.91 26.18 16.35
CA LEU A 717 21.64 26.83 17.63
C LEU A 717 21.13 28.25 17.38
N THR A 718 20.07 28.62 18.08
CA THR A 718 19.60 30.01 18.19
C THR A 718 20.65 30.88 18.90
N GLU A 719 20.47 32.21 18.89
CA GLU A 719 21.35 33.13 19.65
C GLU A 719 21.35 32.87 21.16
N TYR A 720 20.35 32.15 21.66
CA TYR A 720 20.19 31.77 23.06
C TYR A 720 20.75 30.38 23.39
N GLY A 721 21.28 29.67 22.40
CA GLY A 721 21.84 28.32 22.56
C GLY A 721 20.81 27.19 22.54
N ASP A 722 19.56 27.47 22.19
CA ASP A 722 18.51 26.45 22.00
C ASP A 722 18.58 25.85 20.58
N LEU A 723 18.26 24.56 20.44
CA LEU A 723 18.15 23.87 19.15
C LEU A 723 17.00 24.42 18.31
N GLU A 724 17.28 24.76 17.06
CA GLU A 724 16.29 25.16 16.07
C GLU A 724 16.57 24.43 14.76
N ARG A 725 15.50 23.98 14.10
CA ARG A 725 15.57 23.40 12.77
C ARG A 725 15.09 24.41 11.72
N PRO A 726 16.01 25.14 11.05
CA PRO A 726 15.62 26.27 10.23
C PRO A 726 14.92 25.86 8.94
N ASP A 727 14.18 26.81 8.38
CA ASP A 727 13.59 26.71 7.04
C ASP A 727 14.72 26.60 5.99
N GLY A 728 14.59 25.68 5.04
CA GLY A 728 15.56 25.56 3.94
C GLY A 728 16.85 24.77 4.22
N VAL A 729 17.00 24.04 5.33
CA VAL A 729 18.04 22.97 5.44
C VAL A 729 17.61 21.74 4.63
N ALA A 730 17.45 21.98 3.34
CA ALA A 730 17.33 20.96 2.34
C ALA A 730 18.77 20.54 1.99
N GLN A 731 19.21 19.36 2.45
CA GLN A 731 20.36 18.73 1.78
C GLN A 731 20.01 18.38 0.30
N GLN A 732 18.73 18.48 -0.09
CA GLN A 732 18.25 18.48 -1.48
C GLN A 732 17.02 19.40 -1.63
N PRO A 733 16.92 20.23 -2.68
CA PRO A 733 15.67 20.92 -3.04
C PRO A 733 14.52 19.91 -3.19
N GLY A 734 13.43 20.09 -2.44
CA GLY A 734 12.23 19.24 -2.51
C GLY A 734 12.08 18.15 -1.43
N ALA A 735 13.00 18.06 -0.46
CA ALA A 735 13.01 16.99 0.56
C ALA A 735 12.29 17.32 1.89
N GLN A 736 11.41 18.34 1.93
CA GLN A 736 10.58 18.65 3.10
C GLN A 736 9.17 18.98 2.64
N TYR A 737 8.20 18.21 3.13
CA TYR A 737 6.79 18.29 2.70
C TYR A 737 5.96 19.25 3.56
N GLY A 738 6.30 19.38 4.85
CA GLY A 738 5.54 20.19 5.80
C GLY A 738 4.10 19.69 5.94
N ASP A 739 3.17 20.62 6.14
CA ASP A 739 1.74 20.31 6.16
C ASP A 739 1.20 20.04 4.74
N TRP A 740 1.61 18.91 4.16
CA TRP A 740 1.32 18.51 2.79
C TRP A 740 -0.19 18.61 2.48
N THR A 741 -0.52 19.06 1.27
CA THR A 741 -1.89 19.29 0.77
C THR A 741 -2.75 20.30 1.54
N THR A 742 -2.14 21.12 2.40
CA THR A 742 -2.82 22.23 3.09
C THR A 742 -3.36 23.30 2.12
N LEU A 743 -4.51 23.89 2.48
CA LEU A 743 -5.05 25.09 1.82
C LEU A 743 -4.59 26.38 2.52
N GLU A 744 -3.94 26.28 3.67
CA GLU A 744 -3.33 27.37 4.44
C GLU A 744 -1.85 27.06 4.68
N PRO A 745 -0.94 27.52 3.80
CA PRO A 745 0.48 27.18 3.89
C PRO A 745 1.10 27.48 5.26
N THR A 746 1.50 26.43 5.98
CA THR A 746 2.26 26.52 7.22
C THR A 746 3.75 26.40 6.93
N ASN A 747 4.57 27.37 7.37
CA ASN A 747 6.02 27.35 7.13
C ASN A 747 6.68 26.11 7.78
N LEU A 748 7.71 25.56 7.12
CA LEU A 748 8.50 24.42 7.57
C LEU A 748 9.15 24.62 8.94
N LEU A 749 9.57 25.83 9.30
CA LEU A 749 10.08 26.15 10.64
C LEU A 749 9.09 25.73 11.74
N VAL A 750 7.78 25.96 11.53
CA VAL A 750 6.73 25.61 12.50
C VAL A 750 6.61 24.09 12.62
N THR A 751 6.49 23.39 11.50
CA THR A 751 6.26 21.94 11.49
C THR A 751 7.51 21.17 11.92
N ASN A 752 8.70 21.54 11.43
CA ASN A 752 9.96 20.88 11.73
C ASN A 752 10.33 20.94 13.22
N ASN A 753 10.21 22.12 13.85
CA ASN A 753 10.51 22.26 15.28
C ASN A 753 9.42 21.59 16.15
N ALA A 754 8.14 21.65 15.75
CA ALA A 754 7.06 20.96 16.46
C ALA A 754 7.28 19.44 16.49
N TYR A 755 7.52 18.82 15.33
CA TYR A 755 7.79 17.37 15.24
C TYR A 755 9.10 16.97 15.91
N SER A 756 10.15 17.80 15.81
CA SER A 756 11.43 17.50 16.49
C SER A 756 11.28 17.53 18.01
N CYS A 757 10.50 18.48 18.55
CA CYS A 757 10.12 18.51 19.96
C CYS A 757 9.32 17.25 20.33
N TYR A 758 8.26 16.94 19.59
CA TYR A 758 7.37 15.82 19.88
C TYR A 758 8.09 14.47 19.85
N SER A 759 8.91 14.22 18.84
CA SER A 759 9.73 13.00 18.77
C SER A 759 10.68 12.89 19.96
N ALA A 760 11.35 13.97 20.38
CA ALA A 760 12.20 13.96 21.57
C ALA A 760 11.39 13.70 22.86
N GLN A 761 10.18 14.27 23.00
CA GLN A 761 9.26 13.97 24.11
C GLN A 761 8.90 12.49 24.15
N LEU A 762 8.53 11.90 23.01
CA LEU A 762 8.16 10.48 22.93
C LEU A 762 9.33 9.55 23.22
N VAL A 763 10.55 9.86 22.76
CA VAL A 763 11.75 9.09 23.11
C VAL A 763 12.03 9.19 24.62
N SER A 764 11.84 10.35 25.23
CA SER A 764 11.95 10.52 26.69
C SER A 764 10.93 9.66 27.45
N LYS A 765 9.67 9.65 27.00
CA LYS A 765 8.61 8.81 27.58
C LYS A 765 8.93 7.32 27.41
N ALA A 766 9.34 6.89 26.22
CA ALA A 766 9.76 5.51 25.97
C ALA A 766 10.96 5.10 26.85
N ALA A 767 11.97 5.97 26.99
CA ALA A 767 13.11 5.72 27.87
C ALA A 767 12.67 5.54 29.33
N THR A 768 11.69 6.33 29.79
CA THR A 768 11.10 6.21 31.14
C THR A 768 10.43 4.85 31.34
N VAL A 769 9.59 4.42 30.39
CA VAL A 769 8.94 3.09 30.41
C VAL A 769 9.99 1.97 30.48
N LEU A 770 11.09 2.11 29.75
CA LEU A 770 12.20 1.14 29.71
C LEU A 770 13.18 1.24 30.90
N GLY A 771 12.97 2.18 31.84
CA GLY A 771 13.86 2.39 32.99
C GLY A 771 15.24 2.97 32.62
N LYS A 772 15.34 3.67 31.49
CA LYS A 772 16.56 4.31 30.96
C LYS A 772 16.64 5.78 31.38
N THR A 773 16.93 6.02 32.66
CA THR A 773 16.83 7.34 33.30
C THR A 773 17.70 8.43 32.66
N GLU A 774 18.93 8.11 32.26
CA GLU A 774 19.83 9.10 31.64
C GLU A 774 19.36 9.50 30.25
N GLU A 775 18.95 8.53 29.42
CA GLU A 775 18.34 8.81 28.12
C GLU A 775 17.02 9.58 28.28
N ALA A 776 16.18 9.24 29.25
CA ALA A 776 14.93 9.95 29.52
C ALA A 776 15.18 11.44 29.79
N LYS A 777 16.18 11.74 30.63
CA LYS A 777 16.60 13.12 30.91
C LYS A 777 17.17 13.82 29.67
N LYS A 778 18.12 13.18 28.97
CA LYS A 778 18.74 13.73 27.74
C LYS A 778 17.67 14.19 26.75
N TYR A 779 16.71 13.33 26.43
CA TYR A 779 15.69 13.63 25.42
C TYR A 779 14.62 14.60 25.93
N ALA A 780 14.36 14.66 27.25
CA ALA A 780 13.54 15.73 27.83
C ALA A 780 14.22 17.11 27.68
N ASP A 781 15.53 17.20 27.94
CA ASP A 781 16.28 18.45 27.79
C ASP A 781 16.36 18.89 26.30
N ILE A 782 16.44 17.94 25.36
CA ILE A 782 16.37 18.22 23.91
C ILE A 782 14.98 18.72 23.52
N ALA A 783 13.92 18.06 23.99
CA ALA A 783 12.55 18.47 23.72
C ALA A 783 12.28 19.92 24.18
N GLU A 784 12.75 20.28 25.37
CA GLU A 784 12.57 21.64 25.92
C GLU A 784 13.32 22.70 25.12
N GLN A 785 14.50 22.38 24.57
CA GLN A 785 15.23 23.29 23.68
C GLN A 785 14.44 23.59 22.40
N TYR A 786 13.93 22.56 21.71
CA TYR A 786 13.08 22.77 20.53
C TYR A 786 11.78 23.50 20.87
N ARG A 787 11.18 23.23 22.04
CA ARG A 787 9.97 23.92 22.49
C ARG A 787 10.22 25.42 22.65
N LYS A 788 11.29 25.81 23.34
CA LYS A 788 11.68 27.22 23.52
C LYS A 788 11.96 27.92 22.18
N ALA A 789 12.67 27.24 21.27
CA ALA A 789 12.91 27.77 19.93
C ALA A 789 11.58 27.96 19.18
N TRP A 790 10.68 26.98 19.23
CA TRP A 790 9.36 27.06 18.59
C TRP A 790 8.53 28.23 19.15
N VAL A 791 8.41 28.37 20.48
CA VAL A 791 7.66 29.48 21.10
C VAL A 791 8.20 30.82 20.63
N ARG A 792 9.52 31.03 20.67
CA ARG A 792 10.14 32.30 20.27
C ARG A 792 10.00 32.60 18.79
N ALA A 793 10.16 31.60 17.93
CA ALA A 793 10.20 31.80 16.49
C ALA A 793 8.81 31.75 15.82
N CYS A 794 7.84 31.09 16.45
CA CYS A 794 6.54 30.77 15.84
C CYS A 794 5.35 31.44 16.52
N THR A 795 5.54 32.09 17.68
CA THR A 795 4.46 32.74 18.44
C THR A 795 4.80 34.17 18.82
N ASP A 796 3.80 34.94 19.27
CA ASP A 796 3.99 36.25 19.88
C ASP A 796 4.22 36.19 21.41
N GLY A 797 4.19 35.00 22.01
CA GLY A 797 4.24 34.82 23.47
C GLY A 797 2.98 35.28 24.21
N GLU A 798 1.87 35.47 23.50
CA GLU A 798 0.55 35.83 24.06
C GLU A 798 -0.55 34.91 23.48
N GLY A 799 -0.16 33.68 23.13
CA GLY A 799 -1.07 32.67 22.58
C GLY A 799 -1.46 32.86 21.10
N LYS A 800 -0.78 33.70 20.32
CA LYS A 800 -0.99 33.79 18.86
C LYS A 800 0.16 33.12 18.12
N THR A 801 -0.15 32.33 17.09
CA THR A 801 0.89 31.89 16.15
C THR A 801 1.16 32.98 15.12
N LEU A 802 2.43 33.23 14.78
CA LEU A 802 2.82 34.27 13.83
C LEU A 802 2.36 33.98 12.40
N VAL A 803 2.25 32.70 12.04
CA VAL A 803 1.75 32.27 10.72
C VAL A 803 0.21 32.26 10.69
N GLY A 804 -0.45 32.05 11.83
CA GLY A 804 -1.90 32.18 11.95
C GLY A 804 -2.72 31.14 11.17
N THR A 805 -2.25 29.90 11.09
CA THR A 805 -2.93 28.79 10.36
C THR A 805 -3.58 27.80 11.32
N GLN A 806 -4.59 27.06 10.85
CA GLN A 806 -5.21 25.98 11.66
C GLN A 806 -4.15 24.98 12.17
N THR A 807 -3.23 24.56 11.31
CA THR A 807 -2.17 23.60 11.65
C THR A 807 -1.18 24.15 12.66
N SER A 808 -0.76 25.42 12.56
CA SER A 808 0.20 26.00 13.51
C SER A 808 -0.36 26.05 14.93
N TYR A 809 -1.65 26.37 15.10
CA TYR A 809 -2.30 26.29 16.42
C TYR A 809 -2.50 24.85 16.88
N ALA A 810 -2.97 23.95 16.00
CA ALA A 810 -3.22 22.56 16.35
C ALA A 810 -1.94 21.85 16.82
N LEU A 811 -0.82 22.03 16.13
CA LEU A 811 0.50 21.50 16.53
C LEU A 811 0.90 22.03 17.91
N GLY A 812 0.82 23.35 18.13
CA GLY A 812 1.20 23.94 19.41
C GLY A 812 0.35 23.45 20.59
N LEU A 813 -0.95 23.23 20.37
CA LEU A 813 -1.88 22.76 21.40
C LEU A 813 -1.72 21.27 21.71
N GLN A 814 -1.53 20.43 20.69
CA GLN A 814 -1.49 18.96 20.83
C GLN A 814 -0.10 18.43 21.17
N PHE A 815 0.98 19.10 20.76
CA PHE A 815 2.34 18.75 21.18
C PHE A 815 2.78 19.50 22.45
N HIS A 816 1.85 20.23 23.09
CA HIS A 816 2.08 21.00 24.32
C HIS A 816 3.27 21.97 24.20
N LEU A 817 3.29 22.76 23.11
CA LEU A 817 4.40 23.68 22.83
C LEU A 817 4.20 25.05 23.46
N PHE A 818 2.95 25.54 23.49
CA PHE A 818 2.60 26.80 24.16
C PHE A 818 2.95 26.73 25.64
N ASP A 819 3.35 27.87 26.20
CA ASP A 819 3.41 28.01 27.66
C ASP A 819 2.00 27.88 28.25
N GLU A 820 1.90 27.34 29.46
CA GLU A 820 0.61 26.98 30.08
C GLU A 820 -0.34 28.18 30.19
N GLU A 821 0.19 29.38 30.44
CA GLU A 821 -0.58 30.62 30.54
C GLU A 821 -1.18 31.09 29.20
N ASP A 822 -0.56 30.71 28.08
CA ASP A 822 -0.96 31.11 26.73
C ASP A 822 -1.91 30.10 26.06
N ARG A 823 -1.98 28.87 26.59
CA ARG A 823 -2.71 27.75 25.96
C ARG A 823 -4.19 28.07 25.74
N ALA A 824 -4.85 28.69 26.71
CA ALA A 824 -6.26 29.07 26.60
C ALA A 824 -6.49 30.16 25.53
N ALA A 825 -5.57 31.13 25.42
CA ALA A 825 -5.61 32.16 24.39
C ALA A 825 -5.38 31.56 23.00
N ALA A 826 -4.44 30.63 22.86
CA ALA A 826 -4.18 29.90 21.61
C ALA A 826 -5.38 29.08 21.14
N ALA A 827 -6.04 28.35 22.05
CA ALA A 827 -7.27 27.62 21.71
C ALA A 827 -8.39 28.55 21.25
N LYS A 828 -8.57 29.69 21.92
CA LYS A 828 -9.56 30.70 21.51
C LYS A 828 -9.23 31.30 20.14
N ASN A 829 -7.96 31.60 19.87
CA ASN A 829 -7.51 32.10 18.57
C ASN A 829 -7.75 31.09 17.44
N LEU A 830 -7.54 29.79 17.69
CA LEU A 830 -7.89 28.75 16.73
C LEU A 830 -9.39 28.72 16.44
N VAL A 831 -10.24 28.83 17.46
CA VAL A 831 -11.70 28.86 17.28
C VAL A 831 -12.12 30.09 16.47
N ASN A 832 -11.64 31.28 16.81
CA ASN A 832 -11.91 32.50 16.04
C ASN A 832 -11.51 32.32 14.56
N LEU A 833 -10.35 31.71 14.30
CA LEU A 833 -9.89 31.41 12.93
C LEU A 833 -10.84 30.45 12.21
N LEU A 834 -11.38 29.43 12.88
CA LEU A 834 -12.37 28.53 12.28
C LEU A 834 -13.66 29.27 11.95
N GLU A 835 -14.13 30.13 12.84
CA GLU A 835 -15.37 30.90 12.64
C GLU A 835 -15.28 31.88 11.48
N GLU A 836 -14.19 32.64 11.41
CA GLU A 836 -13.90 33.55 10.29
C GLU A 836 -13.88 32.82 8.94
N ASN A 837 -13.61 31.51 8.95
CA ASN A 837 -13.55 30.65 7.77
C ASN A 837 -14.77 29.72 7.64
N ASN A 838 -15.88 30.00 8.33
CA ASN A 838 -17.11 29.19 8.30
C ASN A 838 -16.85 27.69 8.56
N TYR A 839 -15.94 27.40 9.48
CA TYR A 839 -15.52 26.05 9.87
C TYR A 839 -15.00 25.20 8.69
N ALA A 840 -14.42 25.83 7.66
CA ALA A 840 -13.73 25.13 6.59
C ALA A 840 -12.49 24.39 7.12
N THR A 841 -12.33 23.12 6.79
CA THR A 841 -11.13 22.34 7.13
C THR A 841 -10.04 22.63 6.12
N LYS A 842 -9.00 23.36 6.52
CA LYS A 842 -7.96 23.84 5.59
C LYS A 842 -6.56 23.27 5.88
N VAL A 843 -6.44 22.47 6.93
CA VAL A 843 -5.19 21.77 7.30
C VAL A 843 -4.75 20.76 6.24
N GLY A 844 -3.45 20.54 6.15
CA GLY A 844 -2.88 19.40 5.42
C GLY A 844 -2.81 18.13 6.27
N PHE A 845 -1.89 17.26 5.90
CA PHE A 845 -1.68 15.96 6.55
C PHE A 845 -1.25 16.09 8.01
N LEU A 846 -0.37 17.04 8.33
CA LEU A 846 0.18 17.17 9.69
C LEU A 846 -0.78 17.86 10.66
N GLY A 847 -1.84 18.50 10.16
CA GLY A 847 -2.88 19.10 10.99
C GLY A 847 -4.13 18.23 11.17
N ILE A 848 -4.48 17.33 10.23
CA ILE A 848 -5.79 16.67 10.23
C ILE A 848 -6.00 15.72 11.42
N ASN A 849 -4.99 14.94 11.80
CA ASN A 849 -5.10 13.96 12.87
C ASN A 849 -5.21 14.62 14.25
N ILE A 850 -4.71 15.86 14.39
CA ILE A 850 -4.61 16.54 15.68
C ILE A 850 -5.63 17.68 15.87
N LEU A 851 -6.20 18.26 14.80
CA LEU A 851 -7.06 19.45 14.88
C LEU A 851 -8.30 19.26 15.77
N HIS A 852 -9.03 18.15 15.62
CA HIS A 852 -10.25 17.90 16.39
C HIS A 852 -9.96 17.65 17.87
N ALA A 853 -8.86 16.94 18.16
CA ALA A 853 -8.37 16.73 19.52
C ALA A 853 -7.91 18.05 20.16
N ALA A 854 -7.20 18.91 19.41
CA ALA A 854 -6.77 20.23 19.88
C ALA A 854 -7.95 21.08 20.35
N LEU A 855 -9.06 21.07 19.62
CA LEU A 855 -10.28 21.80 20.01
C LEU A 855 -10.94 21.16 21.24
N THR A 856 -11.10 19.84 21.23
CA THR A 856 -11.87 19.11 22.25
C THR A 856 -11.16 19.14 23.61
N GLU A 857 -9.86 18.87 23.65
CA GLU A 857 -9.05 18.86 24.87
C GLU A 857 -8.88 20.26 25.49
N ASN A 858 -9.17 21.32 24.73
CA ASN A 858 -9.15 22.71 25.21
C ASN A 858 -10.56 23.30 25.40
N GLY A 859 -11.59 22.45 25.52
CA GLY A 859 -12.95 22.85 25.92
C GLY A 859 -13.88 23.27 24.78
N TYR A 860 -13.43 23.20 23.52
CA TYR A 860 -14.17 23.64 22.33
C TYR A 860 -14.70 22.46 21.50
N ALA A 861 -15.29 21.47 22.18
CA ALA A 861 -15.86 20.28 21.51
C ALA A 861 -16.91 20.63 20.46
N GLU A 862 -17.75 21.65 20.70
CA GLU A 862 -18.76 22.10 19.73
C GLU A 862 -18.13 22.65 18.44
N ALA A 863 -16.98 23.34 18.53
CA ALA A 863 -16.24 23.76 17.34
C ALA A 863 -15.68 22.56 16.56
N ALA A 864 -15.23 21.50 17.26
CA ALA A 864 -14.80 20.24 16.63
C ALA A 864 -15.97 19.54 15.91
N TYR A 865 -17.16 19.51 16.50
CA TYR A 865 -18.37 19.00 15.85
C TYR A 865 -18.76 19.81 14.62
N ARG A 866 -18.77 21.14 14.70
CA ARG A 866 -19.05 21.99 13.54
C ARG A 866 -18.07 21.78 12.40
N LEU A 867 -16.80 21.53 12.71
CA LEU A 867 -15.78 21.23 11.72
C LEU A 867 -16.02 19.87 11.04
N ILE A 868 -16.24 18.80 11.80
CA ILE A 868 -16.40 17.45 11.24
C ILE A 868 -17.77 17.24 10.58
N GLU A 869 -18.81 17.95 11.02
CA GLU A 869 -20.14 17.93 10.41
C GLU A 869 -20.30 18.96 9.28
N ASN A 870 -19.28 19.75 8.97
CA ASN A 870 -19.34 20.70 7.87
C ASN A 870 -19.46 19.95 6.54
N GLU A 871 -20.46 20.32 5.75
CA GLU A 871 -20.74 19.76 4.43
C GLU A 871 -20.21 20.60 3.27
N ALA A 872 -19.80 21.85 3.54
CA ALA A 872 -19.31 22.77 2.53
C ALA A 872 -17.84 22.50 2.20
N TYR A 873 -17.44 22.82 0.97
CA TYR A 873 -16.02 22.77 0.60
C TYR A 873 -15.23 23.86 1.34
N PRO A 874 -14.00 23.58 1.81
CA PRO A 874 -13.38 22.26 2.02
C PRO A 874 -13.80 21.63 3.36
N SER A 875 -14.14 20.34 3.35
CA SER A 875 -14.45 19.55 4.56
C SER A 875 -14.40 18.04 4.28
N LEU A 876 -14.41 17.24 5.34
CA LEU A 876 -14.46 15.77 5.23
C LEU A 876 -15.80 15.28 4.66
N LEU A 877 -16.95 15.86 5.08
CA LEU A 877 -18.25 15.46 4.54
C LEU A 877 -18.52 16.00 3.14
N TYR A 878 -17.81 17.05 2.71
CA TYR A 878 -17.81 17.43 1.30
C TYR A 878 -17.36 16.28 0.40
N GLN A 879 -16.29 15.54 0.77
CA GLN A 879 -15.84 14.37 0.00
C GLN A 879 -16.94 13.30 -0.11
N VAL A 880 -17.70 13.09 0.98
CA VAL A 880 -18.85 12.18 1.00
C VAL A 880 -19.95 12.66 0.06
N LYS A 881 -20.28 13.97 0.07
CA LYS A 881 -21.29 14.57 -0.82
C LYS A 881 -20.91 14.51 -2.30
N MET A 882 -19.61 14.52 -2.59
CA MET A 882 -19.08 14.30 -3.93
C MET A 882 -19.12 12.83 -4.37
N GLY A 883 -19.69 11.93 -3.57
CA GLY A 883 -19.84 10.50 -3.89
C GLY A 883 -18.64 9.65 -3.47
N GLY A 884 -17.73 10.20 -2.66
CA GLY A 884 -16.59 9.48 -2.11
C GLY A 884 -17.02 8.30 -1.22
N THR A 885 -16.43 7.14 -1.48
CA THR A 885 -16.58 5.92 -0.67
C THR A 885 -15.28 5.54 0.07
N THR A 886 -14.28 6.38 -0.09
CA THR A 886 -12.94 6.40 0.51
C THR A 886 -12.59 7.87 0.73
N THR A 887 -11.59 8.14 1.54
CA THR A 887 -11.04 9.49 1.72
C THR A 887 -10.10 9.85 0.56
N PHE A 888 -10.13 11.11 0.13
CA PHE A 888 -9.31 11.60 -0.99
C PHE A 888 -7.92 12.07 -0.51
N GLU A 889 -6.97 12.27 -1.42
CA GLU A 889 -5.62 12.77 -1.09
C GLU A 889 -5.56 14.28 -0.88
N VAL A 890 -6.38 15.04 -1.64
CA VAL A 890 -6.43 16.50 -1.56
C VAL A 890 -7.88 16.96 -1.38
N TRP A 891 -8.08 18.07 -0.66
CA TRP A 891 -9.40 18.64 -0.39
C TRP A 891 -10.23 18.92 -1.63
N ASN A 892 -9.57 19.33 -2.72
CA ASN A 892 -10.20 19.73 -3.98
C ASN A 892 -10.16 18.66 -5.06
N ALA A 893 -9.87 17.39 -4.73
CA ALA A 893 -9.67 16.32 -5.73
C ALA A 893 -10.81 16.28 -6.76
N ILE A 894 -12.04 16.43 -6.27
CA ILE A 894 -13.21 16.74 -7.08
C ILE A 894 -13.81 18.02 -6.51
N LYS A 895 -13.98 19.04 -7.35
CA LYS A 895 -14.59 20.31 -6.97
C LYS A 895 -15.76 20.64 -7.89
N GLU A 896 -16.89 21.01 -7.30
CA GLU A 896 -18.00 21.61 -8.03
C GLU A 896 -17.75 23.11 -8.22
N THR A 897 -17.95 23.59 -9.44
CA THR A 897 -17.78 25.00 -9.83
C THR A 897 -19.08 25.78 -9.68
N GLU A 898 -19.00 27.11 -9.80
CA GLU A 898 -20.19 27.99 -9.71
C GLU A 898 -21.21 27.76 -10.85
N ASP A 899 -20.78 27.24 -11.99
CA ASP A 899 -21.63 26.91 -13.14
C ASP A 899 -22.16 25.46 -13.13
N ASN A 900 -22.03 24.76 -11.99
CA ASN A 900 -22.44 23.37 -11.77
C ASN A 900 -21.68 22.34 -12.63
N THR A 901 -20.45 22.66 -13.06
CA THR A 901 -19.52 21.68 -13.61
C THR A 901 -18.68 21.04 -12.49
N LEU A 902 -18.05 19.91 -12.79
CA LEU A 902 -17.07 19.26 -11.93
C LEU A 902 -15.68 19.46 -12.51
N GLN A 903 -14.73 19.75 -11.65
CA GLN A 903 -13.31 19.79 -11.98
C GLN A 903 -12.56 18.76 -11.15
N PHE A 904 -11.74 17.96 -11.82
CA PHE A 904 -10.73 17.14 -11.15
C PHE A 904 -9.44 17.97 -11.03
N THR A 905 -9.28 18.73 -9.94
CA THR A 905 -8.38 19.90 -9.93
C THR A 905 -6.90 19.58 -10.03
N ASN A 906 -6.49 18.37 -9.62
CA ASN A 906 -5.12 17.88 -9.77
C ASN A 906 -5.16 16.49 -10.39
N MET A 907 -4.67 16.39 -11.63
CA MET A 907 -4.65 15.15 -12.41
C MET A 907 -3.73 14.05 -11.87
N TYR A 908 -3.05 14.27 -10.74
CA TYR A 908 -2.33 13.22 -10.00
C TYR A 908 -3.04 12.77 -8.71
N SER A 909 -4.18 13.38 -8.35
CA SER A 909 -4.79 13.15 -7.06
C SER A 909 -5.46 11.78 -6.91
N SER A 910 -5.20 11.13 -5.79
CA SER A 910 -5.87 9.88 -5.40
C SER A 910 -7.25 10.14 -4.80
N LEU A 911 -8.22 9.29 -5.13
CA LEU A 911 -9.51 9.23 -4.44
C LEU A 911 -9.54 8.13 -3.35
N ASN A 912 -8.40 7.52 -3.04
CA ASN A 912 -8.23 6.52 -1.99
C ASN A 912 -6.88 6.73 -1.28
N HIS A 913 -6.92 7.56 -0.24
CA HIS A 913 -5.75 7.97 0.54
C HIS A 913 -6.17 8.13 2.01
N TYR A 914 -5.58 7.36 2.92
CA TYR A 914 -6.07 7.30 4.30
C TYR A 914 -5.71 8.49 5.24
N PRO A 915 -4.74 9.38 5.00
CA PRO A 915 -4.38 10.43 5.97
C PRO A 915 -5.54 11.30 6.47
N TYR A 916 -6.44 11.77 5.58
CA TYR A 916 -7.63 12.53 6.04
C TYR A 916 -8.69 11.66 6.75
N GLY A 917 -8.58 10.33 6.64
CA GLY A 917 -9.32 9.41 7.48
C GLY A 917 -8.83 9.36 8.92
N ALA A 918 -7.65 9.90 9.24
CA ALA A 918 -7.07 9.86 10.58
C ALA A 918 -7.91 10.63 11.62
N ALA A 919 -8.73 11.60 11.20
CA ALA A 919 -9.67 12.26 12.11
C ALA A 919 -10.76 11.30 12.64
N ALA A 920 -10.91 10.10 12.08
CA ALA A 920 -11.82 9.08 12.62
C ALA A 920 -11.40 8.58 14.02
N GLU A 921 -10.13 8.74 14.45
CA GLU A 921 -9.77 8.44 15.86
C GLU A 921 -10.56 9.30 16.84
N TRP A 922 -10.94 10.53 16.45
CA TRP A 922 -11.70 11.44 17.30
C TRP A 922 -13.11 10.90 17.58
N LEU A 923 -13.69 10.14 16.63
CA LEU A 923 -14.97 9.47 16.80
C LEU A 923 -14.90 8.40 17.90
N TYR A 924 -13.80 7.65 17.98
CA TYR A 924 -13.59 6.68 19.06
C TYR A 924 -13.30 7.38 20.39
N ARG A 925 -12.32 8.29 20.40
CA ARG A 925 -11.78 8.89 21.61
C ARG A 925 -12.74 9.85 22.29
N TYR A 926 -13.51 10.62 21.53
CA TYR A 926 -14.32 11.71 22.08
C TYR A 926 -15.82 11.52 21.85
N VAL A 927 -16.25 11.11 20.65
CA VAL A 927 -17.68 10.88 20.42
C VAL A 927 -18.16 9.65 21.18
N LEU A 928 -17.44 8.52 21.08
CA LEU A 928 -17.68 7.34 21.91
C LEU A 928 -17.02 7.47 23.29
N GLY A 929 -16.01 8.33 23.44
CA GLY A 929 -15.34 8.52 24.72
C GLY A 929 -14.41 7.38 25.12
N ILE A 930 -14.00 6.50 24.21
CA ILE A 930 -13.10 5.37 24.50
C ILE A 930 -11.66 5.82 24.27
N ASP A 931 -10.91 6.02 25.34
CA ASP A 931 -9.47 6.32 25.25
C ASP A 931 -8.64 5.49 26.24
N THR A 932 -7.34 5.34 25.95
CA THR A 932 -6.42 4.59 26.82
C THR A 932 -5.80 5.50 27.87
N ASP A 933 -5.58 4.97 29.07
CA ASP A 933 -4.71 5.59 30.07
C ASP A 933 -3.25 5.55 29.59
N SER A 934 -2.53 6.67 29.75
CA SER A 934 -1.12 6.81 29.38
C SER A 934 -0.17 6.15 30.38
N GLU A 935 -0.58 5.96 31.64
CA GLU A 935 0.18 5.27 32.68
C GLU A 935 -0.11 3.76 32.74
N GLN A 936 -1.34 3.37 32.38
CA GLN A 936 -1.83 1.99 32.37
C GLN A 936 -2.37 1.61 30.99
N THR A 937 -1.45 1.61 30.01
CA THR A 937 -1.73 1.44 28.58
C THR A 937 -2.33 0.08 28.21
N GLY A 938 -2.74 -0.06 26.95
CA GLY A 938 -3.35 -1.28 26.43
C GLY A 938 -4.80 -1.47 26.84
N TYR A 939 -5.46 -0.41 27.33
CA TYR A 939 -6.80 -0.44 27.92
C TYR A 939 -6.89 -1.34 29.16
N ARG A 940 -5.79 -1.48 29.90
CA ARG A 940 -5.83 -2.07 31.25
C ARG A 940 -6.62 -1.15 32.19
N HIS A 941 -6.31 0.14 32.11
CA HIS A 941 -7.18 1.20 32.55
C HIS A 941 -7.57 2.01 31.31
N LEU A 942 -8.83 2.42 31.22
CA LEU A 942 -9.31 3.24 30.11
C LEU A 942 -10.08 4.45 30.62
N TYR A 943 -10.05 5.51 29.85
CA TYR A 943 -10.94 6.64 30.05
C TYR A 943 -12.23 6.40 29.27
N LEU A 944 -13.36 6.66 29.94
CA LEU A 944 -14.70 6.67 29.37
C LEU A 944 -15.26 8.09 29.49
N HIS A 945 -15.13 8.89 28.45
CA HIS A 945 -15.51 10.30 28.47
C HIS A 945 -16.33 10.67 27.22
N PRO A 946 -17.57 10.16 27.11
CA PRO A 946 -18.41 10.49 25.97
C PRO A 946 -18.68 12.00 25.94
N THR A 947 -18.32 12.64 24.84
CA THR A 947 -18.47 14.08 24.60
C THR A 947 -19.59 14.30 23.57
N PRO A 948 -20.88 14.21 23.96
CA PRO A 948 -21.97 14.45 23.03
C PRO A 948 -21.99 15.92 22.58
N GLY A 949 -22.28 16.18 21.31
CA GLY A 949 -22.33 17.53 20.77
C GLY A 949 -22.82 17.58 19.31
N GLY A 950 -22.76 18.76 18.70
CA GLY A 950 -23.18 18.99 17.32
C GLY A 950 -24.64 18.61 17.07
N THR A 951 -24.89 18.05 15.88
CA THR A 951 -26.24 17.61 15.49
C THR A 951 -26.63 16.25 16.04
N LEU A 952 -25.70 15.51 16.65
CA LEU A 952 -25.92 14.14 17.07
C LEU A 952 -26.98 14.01 18.18
N THR A 953 -27.79 12.96 18.07
CA THR A 953 -28.81 12.57 19.07
C THR A 953 -28.48 11.25 19.74
N TYR A 954 -27.69 10.42 19.06
CA TYR A 954 -27.05 9.23 19.62
C TYR A 954 -25.73 8.97 18.90
N ALA A 955 -24.83 8.26 19.59
CA ALA A 955 -23.71 7.57 18.99
C ALA A 955 -23.46 6.26 19.74
N LYS A 956 -23.04 5.22 19.02
CA LYS A 956 -22.69 3.92 19.59
C LYS A 956 -21.54 3.28 18.81
N GLY A 957 -20.76 2.48 19.50
CA GLY A 957 -19.64 1.78 18.89
C GLY A 957 -18.94 0.87 19.87
N SER A 958 -17.84 0.29 19.40
CA SER A 958 -17.06 -0.65 20.18
C SER A 958 -15.62 -0.71 19.71
N TYR A 959 -14.75 -1.10 20.63
CA TYR A 959 -13.35 -1.41 20.37
C TYR A 959 -12.99 -2.74 21.04
N GLN A 960 -12.43 -3.67 20.26
CA GLN A 960 -11.92 -4.95 20.74
C GLN A 960 -10.47 -4.78 21.19
N SER A 961 -10.26 -4.56 22.48
CA SER A 961 -8.92 -4.53 23.08
C SER A 961 -8.39 -5.95 23.33
N HIS A 962 -7.13 -6.04 23.76
CA HIS A 962 -6.51 -7.31 24.18
C HIS A 962 -7.14 -7.89 25.45
N TYR A 963 -7.86 -7.08 26.23
CA TYR A 963 -8.59 -7.53 27.41
C TYR A 963 -10.02 -7.99 27.07
N GLY A 964 -10.58 -7.51 25.95
CA GLY A 964 -11.93 -7.85 25.51
C GLY A 964 -12.63 -6.68 24.82
N LYS A 965 -13.92 -6.87 24.52
CA LYS A 965 -14.72 -5.83 23.88
C LYS A 965 -15.06 -4.71 24.87
N ILE A 966 -14.75 -3.48 24.49
CA ILE A 966 -15.23 -2.25 25.12
C ILE A 966 -16.39 -1.75 24.25
N GLU A 967 -17.55 -1.52 24.85
CA GLU A 967 -18.72 -0.95 24.16
C GLU A 967 -19.07 0.38 24.78
N SER A 968 -19.43 1.35 23.94
CA SER A 968 -19.86 2.68 24.37
C SER A 968 -21.04 3.12 23.50
N ALA A 969 -22.15 3.49 24.14
CA ALA A 969 -23.33 3.98 23.46
C ALA A 969 -24.04 5.04 24.30
N TRP A 970 -24.23 6.22 23.75
CA TRP A 970 -25.06 7.25 24.38
C TRP A 970 -26.22 7.69 23.49
N LYS A 971 -27.29 8.14 24.11
CA LYS A 971 -28.45 8.77 23.44
C LYS A 971 -29.14 9.78 24.36
N TYR A 972 -29.80 10.76 23.76
CA TYR A 972 -30.78 11.59 24.46
C TYR A 972 -32.16 10.93 24.39
N GLU A 973 -32.78 10.68 25.54
CA GLU A 973 -34.09 10.02 25.62
C GLU A 973 -34.92 10.61 26.78
N ASN A 974 -36.17 10.98 26.52
CA ASN A 974 -37.11 11.48 27.53
C ASN A 974 -36.62 12.70 28.35
N GLY A 975 -35.73 13.53 27.79
CA GLY A 975 -35.14 14.68 28.49
C GLY A 975 -33.92 14.35 29.36
N ASP A 976 -33.42 13.12 29.27
CA ASP A 976 -32.24 12.62 29.97
C ASP A 976 -31.14 12.21 28.97
N PHE A 977 -29.91 12.10 29.48
CA PHE A 977 -28.78 11.51 28.77
C PHE A 977 -28.57 10.08 29.29
N VAL A 978 -28.63 9.10 28.40
CA VAL A 978 -28.44 7.68 28.71
C VAL A 978 -27.12 7.22 28.12
N TYR A 979 -26.30 6.51 28.91
CA TYR A 979 -25.01 5.98 28.51
C TYR A 979 -24.83 4.52 28.93
N ASP A 980 -24.80 3.63 27.95
CA ASP A 980 -24.56 2.19 28.11
C ASP A 980 -23.10 1.89 27.80
N VAL A 981 -22.43 1.17 28.70
CA VAL A 981 -21.00 0.88 28.59
C VAL A 981 -20.65 -0.53 29.07
N THR A 982 -19.74 -1.18 28.36
CA THR A 982 -19.16 -2.47 28.74
C THR A 982 -17.65 -2.34 28.89
N ILE A 983 -17.13 -2.75 30.05
CA ILE A 983 -15.69 -2.81 30.36
C ILE A 983 -15.29 -4.29 30.46
N PRO A 984 -14.30 -4.77 29.70
CA PRO A 984 -13.92 -6.16 29.69
C PRO A 984 -13.31 -6.60 31.03
N ALA A 985 -13.35 -7.91 31.29
CA ALA A 985 -12.74 -8.49 32.48
C ALA A 985 -11.26 -8.11 32.60
N ASN A 986 -10.80 -7.90 33.84
CA ASN A 986 -9.42 -7.52 34.17
C ASN A 986 -9.00 -6.12 33.65
N ALA A 987 -9.95 -5.30 33.23
CA ALA A 987 -9.79 -3.86 32.98
C ALA A 987 -10.65 -3.04 33.95
N THR A 988 -10.26 -1.78 34.16
CA THR A 988 -11.01 -0.78 34.94
C THR A 988 -11.14 0.51 34.13
N ALA A 989 -12.01 1.43 34.54
CA ALA A 989 -12.16 2.68 33.83
C ALA A 989 -12.47 3.88 34.73
N THR A 990 -11.94 5.05 34.38
CA THR A 990 -12.44 6.33 34.87
C THR A 990 -13.50 6.84 33.90
N LEU A 991 -14.75 6.92 34.36
CA LEU A 991 -15.88 7.48 33.64
C LEU A 991 -16.08 8.95 33.99
N THR A 992 -16.15 9.82 32.98
CA THR A 992 -16.56 11.23 33.10
C THR A 992 -17.85 11.46 32.33
N LEU A 993 -18.94 11.75 33.04
CA LEU A 993 -20.25 12.03 32.44
C LEU A 993 -20.46 13.54 32.20
N PRO A 994 -21.13 13.93 31.09
CA PRO A 994 -21.51 15.32 30.87
C PRO A 994 -22.62 15.74 31.85
N LEU A 995 -22.34 16.69 32.74
CA LEU A 995 -23.30 17.22 33.72
C LEU A 995 -23.71 18.66 33.41
N GLN A 996 -24.94 19.03 33.78
CA GLN A 996 -25.41 20.43 33.82
C GLN A 996 -26.03 20.73 35.20
N GLY A 997 -25.20 21.11 36.18
CA GLY A 997 -25.63 21.71 37.46
C GLY A 997 -26.62 20.90 38.32
N GLY A 998 -26.12 20.16 39.33
CA GLY A 998 -26.97 19.53 40.36
C GLY A 998 -27.81 18.34 39.88
N THR A 999 -27.53 17.81 38.69
CA THR A 999 -28.23 16.69 38.05
C THR A 999 -27.95 15.36 38.73
N GLU A 1000 -29.01 14.58 38.98
CA GLU A 1000 -28.93 13.24 39.55
C GLU A 1000 -28.40 12.24 38.51
N VAL A 1001 -27.42 11.42 38.91
CA VAL A 1001 -26.86 10.34 38.10
C VAL A 1001 -27.32 9.00 38.66
N LEU A 1002 -27.98 8.22 37.80
CA LEU A 1002 -28.44 6.87 38.12
C LEU A 1002 -27.62 5.85 37.35
N GLU A 1003 -27.29 4.71 37.97
CA GLU A 1003 -26.84 3.48 37.32
C GLU A 1003 -27.96 2.44 37.50
N SER A 1004 -28.46 1.88 36.39
CA SER A 1004 -29.56 0.90 36.39
C SER A 1004 -30.76 1.28 37.30
N GLY A 1005 -31.06 2.59 37.38
CA GLY A 1005 -32.15 3.17 38.17
C GLY A 1005 -31.86 3.42 39.66
N LYS A 1006 -30.64 3.15 40.15
CA LYS A 1006 -30.17 3.49 41.51
C LYS A 1006 -29.17 4.63 41.44
N LYS A 1007 -28.94 5.36 42.54
CA LYS A 1007 -27.85 6.35 42.56
C LYS A 1007 -26.52 5.68 42.20
N ALA A 1008 -25.76 6.27 41.29
CA ALA A 1008 -24.52 5.68 40.78
C ALA A 1008 -23.55 5.27 41.91
N GLU A 1009 -23.37 6.13 42.91
CA GLU A 1009 -22.52 5.89 44.10
C GLU A 1009 -22.95 4.71 45.00
N GLN A 1010 -24.15 4.17 44.80
CA GLN A 1010 -24.69 3.03 45.55
C GLN A 1010 -24.67 1.72 44.75
N SER A 1011 -24.14 1.75 43.54
CA SER A 1011 -24.18 0.63 42.60
C SER A 1011 -22.89 -0.18 42.67
N GLU A 1012 -23.01 -1.50 42.47
CA GLU A 1012 -21.87 -2.40 42.54
C GLU A 1012 -20.87 -2.08 41.42
N GLY A 1013 -19.57 -2.07 41.74
CA GLY A 1013 -18.53 -1.78 40.77
C GLY A 1013 -18.35 -0.29 40.41
N VAL A 1014 -19.10 0.62 41.05
CA VAL A 1014 -19.02 2.08 40.84
C VAL A 1014 -18.49 2.77 42.11
N THR A 1015 -17.43 3.56 41.98
CA THR A 1015 -16.90 4.40 43.07
C THR A 1015 -16.87 5.86 42.63
N ALA A 1016 -17.60 6.74 43.34
CA ALA A 1016 -17.55 8.17 43.05
C ALA A 1016 -16.21 8.78 43.47
N THR A 1017 -15.70 9.73 42.68
CA THR A 1017 -14.51 10.52 43.03
C THR A 1017 -14.90 11.84 43.71
N ASP A 1018 -13.91 12.62 44.13
CA ASP A 1018 -14.13 13.98 44.67
C ASP A 1018 -14.66 14.96 43.60
N THR A 1019 -14.55 14.59 42.32
CA THR A 1019 -15.02 15.39 41.19
C THR A 1019 -16.42 14.94 40.76
N ALA A 1020 -17.38 15.85 40.81
CA ALA A 1020 -18.77 15.55 40.48
C ALA A 1020 -18.93 15.08 39.03
N GLY A 1021 -19.52 13.91 38.82
CA GLY A 1021 -19.71 13.31 37.49
C GLY A 1021 -18.58 12.37 37.06
N VAL A 1022 -17.56 12.19 37.90
CA VAL A 1022 -16.44 11.29 37.66
C VAL A 1022 -16.51 10.07 38.58
N TYR A 1023 -16.45 8.89 37.98
CA TYR A 1023 -16.58 7.60 38.66
C TYR A 1023 -15.46 6.63 38.25
N GLU A 1024 -14.93 5.88 39.21
CA GLU A 1024 -14.09 4.73 38.97
C GLU A 1024 -14.96 3.47 38.82
N LEU A 1025 -14.76 2.74 37.73
CA LEU A 1025 -15.54 1.57 37.34
C LEU A 1025 -14.68 0.30 37.32
N SER A 1026 -15.22 -0.77 37.91
CA SER A 1026 -14.69 -2.12 37.70
C SER A 1026 -15.17 -2.72 36.37
N SER A 1027 -14.61 -3.85 35.94
CA SER A 1027 -15.12 -4.59 34.76
C SER A 1027 -16.60 -4.94 34.91
N GLY A 1028 -17.39 -4.80 33.85
CA GLY A 1028 -18.83 -5.06 33.88
C GLY A 1028 -19.58 -4.30 32.78
N THR A 1029 -20.90 -4.44 32.79
CA THR A 1029 -21.81 -3.67 31.94
C THR A 1029 -22.66 -2.76 32.81
N TYR A 1030 -22.73 -1.49 32.46
CA TYR A 1030 -23.40 -0.44 33.21
C TYR A 1030 -24.34 0.35 32.30
N SER A 1031 -25.41 0.89 32.88
CA SER A 1031 -26.32 1.80 32.18
C SER A 1031 -26.55 3.05 33.03
N PHE A 1032 -25.89 4.15 32.66
CA PHE A 1032 -25.98 5.43 33.35
C PHE A 1032 -27.10 6.28 32.76
N THR A 1033 -27.83 6.99 33.62
CA THR A 1033 -28.80 8.01 33.23
C THR A 1033 -28.50 9.30 33.98
N VAL A 1034 -28.18 10.36 33.25
CA VAL A 1034 -28.04 11.72 33.81
C VAL A 1034 -29.36 12.44 33.60
N LYS A 1035 -30.07 12.68 34.70
CA LYS A 1035 -31.42 13.28 34.66
C LYS A 1035 -31.38 14.73 34.22
N GLY A 1036 -32.33 15.14 33.38
CA GLY A 1036 -32.50 16.54 32.99
C GLY A 1036 -31.42 17.10 32.07
N VAL A 1037 -30.54 16.24 31.53
CA VAL A 1037 -29.60 16.61 30.47
C VAL A 1037 -30.24 16.25 29.14
N SER A 1038 -30.69 17.26 28.42
CA SER A 1038 -31.25 17.13 27.07
C SER A 1038 -30.34 17.80 26.05
N LYS A 1039 -30.54 17.52 24.76
CA LYS A 1039 -29.77 18.15 23.68
C LYS A 1039 -29.87 19.68 23.80
N GLY A 1040 -28.77 20.33 24.14
CA GLY A 1040 -28.62 21.78 24.16
C GLY A 1040 -27.71 22.26 23.02
N THR A 1041 -27.91 23.49 22.56
CA THR A 1041 -26.98 24.16 21.65
C THR A 1041 -25.94 24.90 22.49
N ALA A 1042 -24.79 24.27 22.74
CA ALA A 1042 -23.65 24.98 23.30
C ALA A 1042 -23.17 26.06 22.30
N ASP A 1043 -22.71 27.20 22.79
CA ASP A 1043 -22.07 28.20 21.94
C ASP A 1043 -20.68 27.69 21.56
N PRO A 1044 -20.34 27.54 20.26
CA PRO A 1044 -19.01 27.09 19.85
C PRO A 1044 -17.88 28.08 20.20
N THR A 1045 -18.21 29.35 20.47
CA THR A 1045 -17.24 30.42 20.77
C THR A 1045 -16.74 30.42 22.21
N GLU A 1046 -17.46 29.73 23.11
CA GLU A 1046 -17.12 29.69 24.52
C GLU A 1046 -16.62 28.29 24.90
N PRO A 1047 -15.55 28.21 25.71
CA PRO A 1047 -15.11 26.94 26.24
C PRO A 1047 -16.23 26.38 27.12
N THR A 1048 -16.68 25.18 26.81
CA THR A 1048 -17.55 24.44 27.73
C THR A 1048 -16.77 24.07 28.98
N VAL A 1049 -17.42 24.09 30.16
CA VAL A 1049 -16.86 23.53 31.39
C VAL A 1049 -16.84 22.01 31.26
N SER A 1050 -15.96 21.52 30.39
CA SER A 1050 -15.49 20.15 30.41
C SER A 1050 -14.63 20.02 31.65
N GLN A 1051 -14.97 19.09 32.54
CA GLN A 1051 -14.02 18.64 33.54
C GLN A 1051 -12.94 17.84 32.82
N THR A 1052 -11.97 18.56 32.24
CA THR A 1052 -10.80 17.94 31.63
C THR A 1052 -10.05 17.18 32.70
N VAL A 1053 -9.97 15.86 32.55
CA VAL A 1053 -8.89 15.08 33.15
C VAL A 1053 -7.63 15.53 32.41
N SER A 1054 -6.90 16.47 32.99
CA SER A 1054 -5.57 16.78 32.49
C SER A 1054 -4.69 15.56 32.73
N ASP A 1055 -4.13 15.01 31.67
CA ASP A 1055 -3.04 14.05 31.73
C ASP A 1055 -1.85 14.79 32.36
N THR A 1056 -1.75 14.75 33.69
CA THR A 1056 -0.69 15.40 34.47
C THR A 1056 0.57 14.56 34.40
N SER A 1057 1.11 14.38 33.19
CA SER A 1057 2.29 13.57 32.95
C SER A 1057 3.32 14.23 32.03
N VAL A 1058 3.54 15.54 32.14
CA VAL A 1058 4.86 16.16 31.84
C VAL A 1058 5.06 17.43 32.70
N GLN A 1059 5.79 17.30 33.81
CA GLN A 1059 6.45 18.44 34.47
C GLN A 1059 7.86 18.01 34.86
N PRO A 1060 8.93 18.58 34.28
CA PRO A 1060 10.26 18.51 34.87
C PRO A 1060 10.38 19.65 35.88
N SER A 1061 9.77 19.51 37.07
CA SER A 1061 9.92 20.56 38.09
C SER A 1061 11.30 20.48 38.74
N GLY A 1062 12.14 21.46 38.40
CA GLY A 1062 13.36 21.79 39.10
C GLY A 1062 13.13 22.13 40.57
N SER A 1063 14.18 21.90 41.36
CA SER A 1063 14.33 22.10 42.80
C SER A 1063 13.41 23.14 43.48
N ALA A 1064 12.51 22.68 44.34
CA ALA A 1064 12.04 23.43 45.51
C ALA A 1064 11.61 22.46 46.62
N ASN A 1065 12.10 22.70 47.84
CA ASN A 1065 11.81 21.92 49.05
C ASN A 1065 10.29 21.87 49.35
N ILE A 1066 9.69 20.67 49.40
CA ILE A 1066 8.32 20.47 49.88
C ILE A 1066 8.37 19.77 51.26
N PRO A 1067 7.70 20.31 52.29
CA PRO A 1067 7.60 19.66 53.59
C PRO A 1067 6.60 18.49 53.54
N LEU A 1068 6.97 17.40 54.22
CA LEU A 1068 6.17 16.20 54.40
C LEU A 1068 4.82 16.54 55.08
N ILE A 1069 3.70 16.42 54.37
CA ILE A 1069 2.37 16.31 54.98
C ILE A 1069 1.83 14.91 54.65
N VAL A 1070 1.71 14.10 55.70
CA VAL A 1070 1.14 12.74 55.65
C VAL A 1070 -0.37 12.87 55.68
N GLY A 1071 -1.02 12.73 54.53
CA GLY A 1071 -2.47 12.53 54.40
C GLY A 1071 -2.75 11.07 54.05
N ALA A 1072 -3.46 10.37 54.93
CA ALA A 1072 -3.80 8.96 54.77
C ALA A 1072 -4.83 8.76 53.65
N CYS A 1073 -4.46 8.08 52.56
CA CYS A 1073 -5.43 7.45 51.67
C CYS A 1073 -5.98 6.20 52.34
N VAL A 1074 -7.30 6.17 52.51
CA VAL A 1074 -8.06 4.99 52.90
C VAL A 1074 -8.04 4.04 51.70
N ALA A 1075 -7.41 2.89 51.86
CA ALA A 1075 -7.42 1.82 50.87
C ALA A 1075 -8.84 1.25 50.72
N GLY A 1076 -9.54 1.64 49.65
CA GLY A 1076 -10.60 0.83 49.06
C GLY A 1076 -9.97 -0.42 48.44
N ALA A 1077 -10.51 -1.59 48.75
CA ALA A 1077 -9.93 -2.87 48.41
C ALA A 1077 -9.81 -3.07 46.88
N LEU A 1078 -8.57 -3.02 46.36
CA LEU A 1078 -8.23 -3.60 45.06
C LEU A 1078 -8.42 -5.12 45.16
N VAL A 1079 -9.51 -5.61 44.58
CA VAL A 1079 -9.72 -7.05 44.38
C VAL A 1079 -9.14 -7.43 43.01
N LEU A 1080 -7.82 -7.57 42.96
CA LEU A 1080 -7.12 -8.17 41.83
C LEU A 1080 -6.86 -9.65 42.14
N ALA A 1081 -7.56 -10.53 41.45
CA ALA A 1081 -7.18 -11.93 41.37
C ALA A 1081 -7.33 -12.39 39.92
N ALA A 1082 -6.19 -12.46 39.25
CA ALA A 1082 -6.02 -13.27 38.06
C ALA A 1082 -4.57 -13.78 38.06
N VAL A 1083 -4.34 -14.94 38.66
CA VAL A 1083 -3.10 -15.70 38.43
C VAL A 1083 -3.26 -16.38 37.08
N VAL A 1084 -2.67 -15.80 36.03
CA VAL A 1084 -2.60 -16.42 34.71
C VAL A 1084 -1.44 -17.42 34.68
N VAL A 1085 -1.74 -18.71 34.56
CA VAL A 1085 -0.72 -19.75 34.35
C VAL A 1085 -0.78 -20.23 32.92
N VAL A 1086 0.27 -19.94 32.14
CA VAL A 1086 0.46 -20.51 30.79
C VAL A 1086 1.28 -21.80 30.92
N ILE A 1087 0.68 -22.93 30.58
CA ILE A 1087 1.37 -24.23 30.60
C ILE A 1087 1.80 -24.58 29.18
N LEU A 1088 3.10 -24.50 28.91
CA LEU A 1088 3.69 -24.92 27.63
C LEU A 1088 4.15 -26.38 27.72
N LYS A 1089 3.62 -27.26 26.86
CA LYS A 1089 4.06 -28.66 26.74
C LYS A 1089 4.38 -29.02 25.29
N LYS A 1090 5.50 -29.73 25.11
CA LYS A 1090 5.78 -30.49 23.89
C LYS A 1090 4.87 -31.71 23.89
N LYS A 1091 4.17 -32.00 22.79
CA LYS A 1091 3.41 -33.25 22.68
C LYS A 1091 4.44 -34.39 22.68
N SER A 1092 4.40 -35.23 23.71
CA SER A 1092 5.24 -36.42 23.85
C SER A 1092 4.86 -37.47 22.82
#